data_AF-A0A814I570-F1
#
_entry.id   AF-A0A814I570-F1
#
_cell.length_a   1.000
_cell.length_b   1.000
_cell.length_c   1.000
_cell.angle_alpha   90.00
_cell.angle_beta   90.00
_cell.angle_gamma   90.00
#
_symmetry.space_group_name_H-M   'P 1'
#
loop_
_entity.id
_entity.type
_entity.pdbx_description
1 polymer ?
#
loop_
_entity_poly.entity_id
_entity_poly.type
_entity_poly.pdbx_seq_one_letter_code
_entity_poly.pdbx_strand_id
1 'polypeptide(L)'
;MATALLPNDDIHTNTNDKYLEIFSLIWLDANVYVKDTRKTEVKLRSIINHIKKFQDVKQCQQYIEQRSKKDRLILIVSGRLGQEIVPYIHQLRQVISIYVYCIDKKSNEQWTFKFSKIKSVVVNLDELVSQITTDHKIQKKVEEPLSINIFTTNVGAGKSTTGVNGQFVFSQILIDCLLRLKSTEIDKNELISLCEKEYEGNYIEQNNLREFKKDYSPNKVLLWYTKETFFYKTLNAALRTQNIHLIFLFRAFIYDIYRQLQKYQSKKFVRVYRCQLMSNDEINSLKQNIGQFISVNSFFSTSDERSTALFLLGDITTQIDSERVLFEIDADPKIVNTKPFADISKHSHFPDESEVLFMIGSIFRLDNIYRNNNQIWIVKMTLCNDNEHNLKQVLMYMKQQISNKETDLRILGNILWEMGKFGLAEKYFTRSLKQLPWNDPLHISLYEDLGKLASQRGDYDMSMEWRQKLLTFKEEKSLSTNVSVNKTNNSIGKFVRQKLFAFKMPHQLTVSPNMNKTNDSLEQSILFNQININTKWKQHGITIAGGNEEGNQLNQLSSPTSIYVDEDHQTIYIADSENDRIVEWKYGAKSGQVVAGGYGKGNRSDQLNYPTGVIVDKKNDSLIICDRGNRRVVRWSRQNGRNGKTIISDIQCSGLAMDNNGDLYVSDWAKNEVRRWKQGEKEGTIVAGGHGQGDHLNQLYRPTYIFVDEDYSVYVSDHYNHRVMKWMKDAKEGIVVAGGKGRDSSLTQLSYPYGVIVDYLGNVYVADWKNHRVMRWCEGSCECSIVVGGDREGEQPDQFDGPKSLSIDFQGNLYVADCDNHRIQKFEIDLNEIWRC
;
A
#
# COMPACT_ATOMS: atom_id res chain seq x y z
N MET A 1 -26.64 -24.71 -33.36
CA MET A 1 -25.26 -25.19 -33.58
C MET A 1 -24.33 -23.99 -33.61
N ALA A 2 -23.18 -24.12 -32.94
CA ALA A 2 -22.01 -23.20 -32.88
C ALA A 2 -22.25 -21.82 -32.21
N THR A 3 -22.01 -21.67 -30.91
CA THR A 3 -20.74 -21.41 -30.16
C THR A 3 -20.30 -19.94 -30.12
N ALA A 4 -20.44 -19.37 -28.93
CA ALA A 4 -19.86 -18.12 -28.47
C ALA A 4 -18.34 -18.22 -28.30
N LEU A 5 -17.65 -17.12 -28.56
CA LEU A 5 -16.28 -16.85 -28.11
C LEU A 5 -16.31 -15.59 -27.24
N LEU A 6 -15.91 -15.78 -25.98
CA LEU A 6 -15.55 -14.72 -25.02
C LEU A 6 -14.13 -14.20 -25.35
N PRO A 7 -13.80 -12.92 -25.10
CA PRO A 7 -12.42 -12.45 -25.11
C PRO A 7 -11.73 -12.71 -23.76
N ASN A 8 -10.43 -13.01 -23.85
CA ASN A 8 -9.51 -13.36 -22.76
C ASN A 8 -9.21 -12.19 -21.80
N ASP A 9 -9.30 -12.48 -20.51
CA ASP A 9 -8.58 -11.80 -19.43
C ASP A 9 -7.28 -12.59 -19.14
N ASP A 10 -6.12 -11.99 -19.37
CA ASP A 10 -4.81 -12.38 -18.80
C ASP A 10 -4.25 -11.11 -18.14
N ILE A 11 -4.38 -10.88 -16.83
CA ILE A 11 -3.66 -11.50 -15.70
C ILE A 11 -2.13 -11.44 -15.87
N HIS A 12 -1.54 -10.30 -15.51
CA HIS A 12 -0.19 -10.24 -14.93
C HIS A 12 -0.30 -10.11 -13.40
N THR A 13 -0.76 -11.15 -12.73
CA THR A 13 -0.41 -11.39 -11.32
C THR A 13 0.77 -12.34 -11.29
N ASN A 14 1.90 -11.82 -10.81
CA ASN A 14 3.11 -12.59 -10.58
C ASN A 14 2.80 -13.91 -9.88
N THR A 15 3.26 -14.97 -10.52
CA THR A 15 3.28 -16.36 -10.08
C THR A 15 3.90 -16.49 -8.68
N ASN A 16 3.09 -16.82 -7.66
CA ASN A 16 3.56 -17.46 -6.42
C ASN A 16 2.46 -18.19 -5.60
N ASP A 17 1.25 -18.34 -6.12
CA ASP A 17 0.15 -19.11 -5.49
C ASP A 17 0.31 -20.64 -5.57
N LYS A 18 1.51 -21.13 -5.88
CA LYS A 18 1.72 -22.55 -6.15
C LYS A 18 2.17 -23.28 -4.88
N TYR A 19 1.27 -24.13 -4.40
CA TYR A 19 1.39 -25.24 -3.43
C TYR A 19 1.00 -24.92 -1.98
N LEU A 20 -0.17 -25.43 -1.59
CA LEU A 20 -0.63 -25.50 -0.20
C LEU A 20 0.12 -26.61 0.55
N GLU A 21 0.50 -27.70 -0.12
CA GLU A 21 1.32 -28.76 0.48
C GLU A 21 2.82 -28.54 0.27
N ILE A 22 3.61 -28.74 1.33
CA ILE A 22 5.09 -28.69 1.28
C ILE A 22 5.65 -29.91 0.53
N PHE A 23 4.94 -31.03 0.65
CA PHE A 23 5.38 -32.31 0.12
C PHE A 23 4.90 -32.49 -1.32
N SER A 24 5.81 -32.86 -2.21
CA SER A 24 5.47 -33.27 -3.57
C SER A 24 6.13 -34.60 -3.86
N LEU A 25 5.39 -35.48 -4.54
CA LEU A 25 5.89 -36.78 -4.94
C LEU A 25 6.25 -36.76 -6.43
N ILE A 26 7.47 -37.17 -6.74
CA ILE A 26 7.99 -37.29 -8.09
C ILE A 26 8.18 -38.76 -8.40
N TRP A 27 7.51 -39.25 -9.44
CA TRP A 27 7.65 -40.63 -9.90
C TRP A 27 8.37 -40.65 -11.25
N LEU A 28 9.62 -41.13 -11.23
CA LEU A 28 10.48 -41.32 -12.40
C LEU A 28 10.61 -42.82 -12.72
N ASP A 29 9.87 -43.27 -13.72
CA ASP A 29 9.92 -44.65 -14.20
C ASP A 29 9.58 -44.68 -15.71
N ALA A 30 10.20 -45.60 -16.45
CA ALA A 30 9.92 -45.76 -17.88
C ALA A 30 8.48 -46.24 -18.12
N ASN A 31 7.91 -47.01 -17.19
CA ASN A 31 6.61 -47.69 -17.31
C ASN A 31 5.48 -47.03 -16.49
N VAL A 32 5.61 -45.74 -16.17
CA VAL A 32 4.71 -45.02 -15.23
C VAL A 32 3.21 -45.09 -15.60
N TYR A 33 2.85 -45.35 -16.86
CA TYR A 33 1.46 -45.30 -17.34
C TYR A 33 0.72 -46.66 -17.40
N VAL A 34 1.34 -47.74 -16.90
CA VAL A 34 0.75 -49.09 -16.83
C VAL A 34 -0.45 -49.15 -15.86
N LYS A 35 -1.36 -50.11 -16.03
CA LYS A 35 -2.61 -50.21 -15.26
C LYS A 35 -2.38 -50.35 -13.74
N ASP A 36 -1.36 -51.10 -13.32
CA ASP A 36 -1.05 -51.32 -11.91
C ASP A 36 -0.41 -50.09 -11.24
N THR A 37 0.35 -49.29 -11.99
CA THR A 37 0.90 -48.01 -11.48
C THR A 37 -0.20 -46.97 -11.32
N ARG A 38 -1.26 -46.97 -12.15
CA ARG A 38 -2.43 -46.09 -11.95
C ARG A 38 -3.18 -46.36 -10.65
N LYS A 39 -3.38 -47.64 -10.28
CA LYS A 39 -4.01 -47.99 -8.98
C LYS A 39 -3.16 -47.50 -7.81
N THR A 40 -1.84 -47.64 -7.94
CA THR A 40 -0.88 -47.18 -6.93
C THR A 40 -0.86 -45.66 -6.83
N GLU A 41 -0.94 -44.95 -7.96
CA GLU A 41 -1.07 -43.49 -7.99
C GLU A 41 -2.28 -43.02 -7.21
N VAL A 42 -3.44 -43.68 -7.36
CA VAL A 42 -4.65 -43.34 -6.56
C VAL A 42 -4.40 -43.50 -5.06
N LYS A 43 -3.71 -44.57 -4.64
CA LYS A 43 -3.32 -44.76 -3.24
C LYS A 43 -2.33 -43.69 -2.78
N LEU A 44 -1.31 -43.36 -3.58
CA LEU A 44 -0.34 -42.32 -3.25
C LEU A 44 -0.99 -40.93 -3.18
N ARG A 45 -1.96 -40.63 -4.04
CA ARG A 45 -2.70 -39.36 -4.03
C ARG A 45 -3.47 -39.15 -2.74
N SER A 46 -3.89 -40.23 -2.07
CA SER A 46 -4.51 -40.11 -0.76
C SER A 46 -3.55 -39.65 0.35
N ILE A 47 -2.25 -39.84 0.14
CA ILE A 47 -1.20 -39.49 1.10
C ILE A 47 -0.63 -38.11 0.75
N ILE A 48 -0.20 -37.93 -0.51
CA ILE A 48 0.41 -36.70 -1.04
C ILE A 48 -0.39 -36.26 -2.26
N ASN A 49 -0.96 -35.05 -2.21
CA ASN A 49 -1.86 -34.58 -3.24
C ASN A 49 -1.12 -34.27 -4.55
N HIS A 50 0.06 -33.65 -4.45
CA HIS A 50 0.86 -33.26 -5.61
C HIS A 50 1.79 -34.38 -6.09
N ILE A 51 1.33 -35.12 -7.10
CA ILE A 51 2.12 -36.14 -7.79
C ILE A 51 2.50 -35.66 -9.20
N LYS A 52 3.81 -35.69 -9.50
CA LYS A 52 4.37 -35.45 -10.84
C LYS A 52 5.10 -36.69 -11.35
N LYS A 53 5.01 -36.90 -12.66
CA LYS A 53 5.43 -38.13 -13.34
C LYS A 53 6.39 -37.79 -14.46
N PHE A 54 7.50 -38.52 -14.56
CA PHE A 54 8.53 -38.33 -15.57
C PHE A 54 8.97 -39.69 -16.13
N GLN A 55 9.33 -39.68 -17.42
CA GLN A 55 9.98 -40.82 -18.07
C GLN A 55 11.44 -40.51 -18.42
N ASP A 56 11.79 -39.23 -18.52
CA ASP A 56 13.11 -38.73 -18.88
C ASP A 56 13.86 -38.15 -17.67
N VAL A 57 15.12 -38.56 -17.51
CA VAL A 57 15.98 -38.14 -16.39
C VAL A 57 16.28 -36.65 -16.43
N LYS A 58 16.53 -36.07 -17.61
CA LYS A 58 16.90 -34.65 -17.74
C LYS A 58 15.73 -33.74 -17.38
N GLN A 59 14.52 -34.06 -17.84
CA GLN A 59 13.31 -33.31 -17.47
C GLN A 59 13.04 -33.39 -15.97
N CYS A 60 13.20 -34.58 -15.38
CA CYS A 60 13.03 -34.78 -13.93
C CYS A 60 14.06 -33.95 -13.13
N GLN A 61 15.33 -34.01 -13.53
CA GLN A 61 16.41 -33.25 -12.89
C GLN A 61 16.17 -31.74 -12.99
N GLN A 62 15.88 -31.22 -14.19
CA GLN A 62 15.55 -29.80 -14.39
C GLN A 62 14.38 -29.36 -13.52
N TYR A 63 13.33 -30.19 -13.43
CA TYR A 63 12.19 -29.90 -12.57
C TYR A 63 12.57 -29.83 -11.09
N ILE A 64 13.43 -30.73 -10.60
CA ILE A 64 13.89 -30.74 -9.20
C ILE A 64 14.80 -29.55 -8.90
N GLU A 65 15.69 -29.19 -9.82
CA GLU A 65 16.64 -28.09 -9.65
C GLU A 65 15.97 -26.71 -9.67
N GLN A 66 14.88 -26.55 -10.44
CA GLN A 66 14.09 -25.32 -10.48
C GLN A 66 13.22 -25.09 -9.23
N ARG A 67 13.13 -26.08 -8.32
CA ARG A 67 12.29 -26.01 -7.12
C ARG A 67 12.94 -25.24 -6.00
N SER A 68 12.11 -24.67 -5.14
CA SER A 68 12.60 -23.95 -3.97
C SER A 68 13.32 -24.90 -3.02
N LYS A 69 14.40 -24.44 -2.38
CA LYS A 69 15.08 -25.20 -1.31
C LYS A 69 14.16 -25.47 -0.09
N LYS A 70 13.00 -24.81 -0.02
CA LYS A 70 11.96 -25.03 1.01
C LYS A 70 10.98 -26.15 0.66
N ASP A 71 10.91 -26.56 -0.61
CA ASP A 71 10.04 -27.66 -1.04
C ASP A 71 10.56 -28.99 -0.49
N ARG A 72 9.66 -29.94 -0.21
CA ARG A 72 10.02 -31.27 0.31
C ARG A 72 9.62 -32.32 -0.73
N LEU A 73 10.60 -32.81 -1.47
CA LEU A 73 10.42 -33.72 -2.59
C LEU A 73 10.69 -35.16 -2.16
N ILE A 74 9.69 -36.01 -2.39
CA ILE A 74 9.78 -37.46 -2.23
C ILE A 74 9.88 -38.07 -3.63
N LEU A 75 10.91 -38.88 -3.86
CA LEU A 75 11.13 -39.49 -5.17
C LEU A 75 10.87 -40.99 -5.15
N ILE A 76 10.16 -41.46 -6.17
CA ILE A 76 10.09 -42.86 -6.57
C ILE A 76 10.87 -42.98 -7.87
N VAL A 77 11.94 -43.77 -7.88
CA VAL A 77 12.78 -43.99 -9.06
C VAL A 77 12.85 -45.47 -9.41
N SER A 78 12.85 -45.80 -10.71
CA SER A 78 13.18 -47.17 -11.14
C SER A 78 14.67 -47.46 -10.96
N GLY A 79 15.06 -48.74 -10.83
CA GLY A 79 16.46 -49.11 -10.58
C GLY A 79 17.47 -48.46 -11.54
N ARG A 80 17.25 -48.59 -12.86
CA ARG A 80 18.13 -48.01 -13.89
C ARG A 80 18.15 -46.48 -13.84
N LEU A 81 16.98 -45.83 -13.86
CA LEU A 81 16.91 -44.36 -13.88
C LEU A 81 17.42 -43.75 -12.56
N GLY A 82 17.26 -44.48 -11.45
CA GLY A 82 17.79 -44.13 -10.13
C GLY A 82 19.32 -44.04 -10.12
N GLN A 83 20.02 -45.02 -10.70
CA GLN A 83 21.49 -44.98 -10.81
C GLN A 83 21.97 -43.77 -11.61
N GLU A 84 21.20 -43.34 -12.61
CA GLU A 84 21.54 -42.18 -13.44
C GLU A 84 21.28 -40.85 -12.71
N ILE A 85 20.14 -40.68 -12.02
CA ILE A 85 19.74 -39.39 -11.46
C ILE A 85 20.27 -39.13 -10.04
N VAL A 86 20.30 -40.15 -9.17
CA VAL A 86 20.56 -39.99 -7.73
C VAL A 86 21.91 -39.31 -7.43
N PRO A 87 23.03 -39.61 -8.13
CA PRO A 87 24.30 -38.93 -7.90
C PRO A 87 24.25 -37.40 -8.05
N TYR A 88 23.35 -36.87 -8.88
CA TYR A 88 23.23 -35.43 -9.11
C TYR A 88 22.30 -34.73 -8.13
N ILE A 89 21.25 -35.42 -7.66
CA ILE A 89 20.18 -34.80 -6.86
C ILE A 89 20.26 -35.12 -5.36
N HIS A 90 21.02 -36.13 -4.93
CA HIS A 90 20.97 -36.58 -3.53
C HIS A 90 21.48 -35.50 -2.55
N GLN A 91 22.36 -34.60 -2.99
CA GLN A 91 22.85 -33.49 -2.16
C GLN A 91 21.85 -32.33 -2.05
N LEU A 92 20.84 -32.27 -2.92
CA LEU A 92 19.88 -31.17 -2.95
C LEU A 92 18.98 -31.19 -1.71
N ARG A 93 18.90 -30.06 -0.99
CA ARG A 93 18.15 -29.92 0.28
C ARG A 93 16.67 -30.25 0.13
N GLN A 94 16.08 -29.88 -1.01
CA GLN A 94 14.68 -30.12 -1.28
C GLN A 94 14.34 -31.61 -1.45
N VAL A 95 15.31 -32.47 -1.77
CA VAL A 95 15.09 -33.93 -1.84
C VAL A 95 15.26 -34.52 -0.45
N ILE A 96 14.19 -35.11 0.10
CA ILE A 96 14.14 -35.59 1.49
C ILE A 96 14.18 -37.11 1.62
N SER A 97 13.55 -37.82 0.70
CA SER A 97 13.49 -39.29 0.68
C SER A 97 13.46 -39.78 -0.75
N ILE A 98 14.23 -40.83 -1.03
CA ILE A 98 14.26 -41.52 -2.32
C ILE A 98 13.90 -42.99 -2.08
N TYR A 99 12.96 -43.50 -2.87
CA TYR A 99 12.53 -44.89 -2.87
C TYR A 99 12.84 -45.50 -4.23
N VAL A 100 13.53 -46.64 -4.22
CA VAL A 100 13.89 -47.35 -5.44
C VAL A 100 12.89 -48.48 -5.67
N TYR A 101 12.09 -48.37 -6.73
CA TYR A 101 11.14 -49.40 -7.14
C TYR A 101 11.75 -50.26 -8.25
N CYS A 102 12.02 -51.54 -7.98
CA CYS A 102 12.67 -52.43 -8.95
C CYS A 102 12.34 -53.91 -8.72
N ILE A 103 12.42 -54.70 -9.79
CA ILE A 103 12.22 -56.16 -9.73
C ILE A 103 13.43 -56.85 -9.06
N ASP A 104 14.65 -56.43 -9.40
CA ASP A 104 15.90 -57.01 -8.86
C ASP A 104 16.42 -56.21 -7.65
N LYS A 105 15.96 -56.59 -6.45
CA LYS A 105 16.30 -55.94 -5.19
C LYS A 105 17.80 -56.02 -4.87
N LYS A 106 18.41 -57.20 -4.97
CA LYS A 106 19.80 -57.43 -4.56
C LYS A 106 20.81 -56.59 -5.34
N SER A 107 20.61 -56.48 -6.66
CA SER A 107 21.48 -55.66 -7.51
C SER A 107 21.38 -54.17 -7.16
N ASN A 108 20.18 -53.68 -6.83
CA ASN A 108 19.97 -52.28 -6.49
C ASN A 108 20.38 -51.91 -5.06
N GLU A 109 20.37 -52.85 -4.12
CA GLU A 109 20.88 -52.60 -2.77
C GLU A 109 22.36 -52.23 -2.76
N GLN A 110 23.19 -52.82 -3.64
CA GLN A 110 24.64 -52.59 -3.66
C GLN A 110 25.06 -51.14 -3.87
N TRP A 111 24.34 -50.38 -4.72
CA TRP A 111 24.66 -48.98 -5.00
C TRP A 111 23.94 -48.01 -4.06
N THR A 112 22.78 -48.40 -3.52
CA THR A 112 21.95 -47.52 -2.71
C THR A 112 22.55 -47.21 -1.35
N PHE A 113 23.33 -48.13 -0.76
CA PHE A 113 24.07 -47.89 0.50
C PHE A 113 25.03 -46.68 0.44
N LYS A 114 25.41 -46.23 -0.75
CA LYS A 114 26.27 -45.04 -0.93
C LYS A 114 25.55 -43.72 -0.68
N PHE A 115 24.21 -43.73 -0.63
CA PHE A 115 23.39 -42.52 -0.59
C PHE A 115 22.43 -42.52 0.60
N SER A 116 22.69 -41.67 1.59
CA SER A 116 21.93 -41.59 2.86
C SER A 116 20.45 -41.23 2.72
N LYS A 117 20.05 -40.60 1.60
CA LYS A 117 18.66 -40.21 1.35
C LYS A 117 17.80 -41.33 0.75
N ILE A 118 18.40 -42.46 0.39
CA ILE A 118 17.65 -43.62 -0.09
C ILE A 118 17.11 -44.36 1.14
N LYS A 119 15.79 -44.40 1.27
CA LYS A 119 15.11 -44.99 2.43
C LYS A 119 14.91 -46.49 2.29
N SER A 120 14.54 -46.95 1.11
CA SER A 120 14.35 -48.37 0.85
C SER A 120 14.41 -48.73 -0.63
N VAL A 121 14.73 -50.01 -0.88
CA VAL A 121 14.61 -50.68 -2.18
C VAL A 121 13.43 -51.64 -2.10
N VAL A 122 12.42 -51.39 -2.92
CA VAL A 122 11.10 -52.00 -2.81
C VAL A 122 10.75 -52.73 -4.11
N VAL A 123 10.17 -53.93 -3.97
CA VAL A 123 9.76 -54.78 -5.11
C VAL A 123 8.24 -54.72 -5.34
N ASN A 124 7.46 -54.44 -4.29
CA ASN A 124 6.00 -54.40 -4.34
C ASN A 124 5.47 -52.97 -4.15
N LEU A 125 4.51 -52.56 -4.99
CA LEU A 125 3.85 -51.27 -4.91
C LEU A 125 3.08 -51.06 -3.60
N ASP A 126 2.53 -52.10 -2.99
CA ASP A 126 1.82 -51.98 -1.69
C ASP A 126 2.79 -51.72 -0.52
N GLU A 127 3.96 -52.36 -0.54
CA GLU A 127 5.04 -52.10 0.43
C GLU A 127 5.54 -50.65 0.28
N LEU A 128 5.69 -50.18 -0.97
CA LEU A 128 6.12 -48.82 -1.28
C LEU A 128 5.14 -47.79 -0.72
N VAL A 129 3.84 -47.99 -0.95
CA VAL A 129 2.78 -47.11 -0.42
C VAL A 129 2.80 -47.12 1.11
N SER A 130 2.91 -48.29 1.75
CA SER A 130 2.95 -48.40 3.21
C SER A 130 4.13 -47.65 3.83
N GLN A 131 5.33 -47.81 3.25
CA GLN A 131 6.53 -47.14 3.72
C GLN A 131 6.42 -45.62 3.54
N ILE A 132 6.03 -45.15 2.36
CA ILE A 132 5.84 -43.71 2.09
C ILE A 132 4.80 -43.13 3.04
N THR A 133 3.70 -43.84 3.33
CA THR A 133 2.67 -43.39 4.27
C THR A 133 3.25 -43.17 5.66
N THR A 134 4.01 -44.16 6.15
CA THR A 134 4.56 -44.15 7.51
C THR A 134 5.60 -43.04 7.65
N ASP A 135 6.56 -42.97 6.72
CA ASP A 135 7.61 -41.96 6.71
C ASP A 135 7.02 -40.56 6.57
N HIS A 136 6.02 -40.37 5.69
CA HIS A 136 5.36 -39.08 5.49
C HIS A 136 4.63 -38.59 6.74
N LYS A 137 3.90 -39.46 7.44
CA LYS A 137 3.19 -39.09 8.68
C LYS A 137 4.14 -38.58 9.76
N ILE A 138 5.27 -39.26 9.95
CA ILE A 138 6.30 -38.87 10.92
C ILE A 138 6.94 -37.54 10.51
N GLN A 139 7.38 -37.43 9.26
CA GLN A 139 8.00 -36.22 8.73
C GLN A 139 7.07 -35.01 8.84
N LYS A 140 5.78 -35.16 8.54
CA LYS A 140 4.81 -34.07 8.61
C LYS A 140 4.65 -33.54 10.04
N LYS A 141 4.50 -34.41 11.04
CA LYS A 141 4.33 -33.99 12.45
C LYS A 141 5.55 -33.24 12.99
N VAL A 142 6.75 -33.57 12.52
CA VAL A 142 8.02 -33.07 13.09
C VAL A 142 8.67 -31.95 12.24
N GLU A 143 8.53 -31.97 10.92
CA GLU A 143 9.22 -31.07 9.98
C GLU A 143 8.35 -29.92 9.46
N GLU A 144 7.03 -29.90 9.72
CA GLU A 144 6.21 -28.74 9.37
C GLU A 144 6.69 -27.51 10.16
N PRO A 145 7.15 -26.43 9.49
CA PRO A 145 7.73 -25.28 10.17
C PRO A 145 6.64 -24.49 10.92
N LEU A 146 7.01 -23.94 12.08
CA LEU A 146 6.14 -23.05 12.83
C LEU A 146 6.26 -21.62 12.30
N SER A 147 5.13 -20.94 12.16
CA SER A 147 5.10 -19.52 11.80
C SER A 147 5.35 -18.68 13.06
N ILE A 148 6.62 -18.47 13.42
CA ILE A 148 7.03 -17.72 14.61
C ILE A 148 7.45 -16.30 14.22
N ASN A 149 6.81 -15.30 14.81
CA ASN A 149 7.23 -13.89 14.72
C ASN A 149 7.85 -13.47 16.07
N ILE A 150 8.96 -12.75 16.03
CA ILE A 150 9.65 -12.24 17.23
C ILE A 150 9.43 -10.73 17.34
N PHE A 151 9.03 -10.26 18.52
CA PHE A 151 8.94 -8.84 18.85
C PHE A 151 10.14 -8.44 19.70
N THR A 152 10.85 -7.38 19.31
CA THR A 152 12.08 -6.94 19.97
C THR A 152 11.89 -5.60 20.67
N THR A 153 12.16 -5.54 21.98
CA THR A 153 12.05 -4.32 22.81
C THR A 153 13.28 -3.41 22.73
N ASN A 154 14.44 -3.95 22.30
CA ASN A 154 15.73 -3.25 22.34
C ASN A 154 16.11 -2.54 21.02
N VAL A 155 15.13 -2.12 20.23
CA VAL A 155 15.41 -1.38 19.00
C VAL A 155 15.61 0.09 19.35
N GLY A 156 16.84 0.60 19.20
CA GLY A 156 17.19 1.99 19.50
C GLY A 156 16.21 2.99 18.86
N ALA A 157 15.97 4.10 19.57
CA ALA A 157 15.17 5.24 19.12
C ALA A 157 15.64 5.68 17.72
N GLY A 158 14.91 5.27 16.68
CA GLY A 158 15.30 5.56 15.29
C GLY A 158 14.89 4.53 14.23
N LYS A 159 14.34 3.36 14.58
CA LYS A 159 13.73 2.47 13.59
C LYS A 159 12.20 2.51 13.70
N SER A 160 11.57 3.02 12.64
CA SER A 160 10.12 3.05 12.43
C SER A 160 9.46 1.70 12.76
N THR A 161 8.22 1.76 13.25
CA THR A 161 7.31 0.62 13.46
C THR A 161 7.07 -0.23 12.20
N THR A 162 7.55 0.21 11.03
CA THR A 162 7.47 -0.50 9.75
C THR A 162 8.54 -1.58 9.53
N GLY A 163 9.52 -1.74 10.43
CA GLY A 163 10.56 -2.76 10.35
C GLY A 163 10.19 -4.10 11.02
N VAL A 164 11.04 -4.55 11.96
CA VAL A 164 10.98 -5.88 12.60
C VAL A 164 9.74 -6.07 13.48
N ASN A 165 9.32 -5.03 14.21
CA ASN A 165 8.11 -5.09 15.04
C ASN A 165 6.82 -4.98 14.20
N GLY A 166 6.89 -4.43 12.98
CA GLY A 166 5.73 -4.27 12.09
C GLY A 166 5.09 -5.61 11.73
N GLN A 167 5.87 -6.62 11.37
CA GLN A 167 5.32 -7.94 11.02
C GLN A 167 4.63 -8.62 12.21
N PHE A 168 5.20 -8.51 13.42
CA PHE A 168 4.55 -9.00 14.65
C PHE A 168 3.22 -8.29 14.89
N VAL A 169 3.25 -6.95 14.89
CA VAL A 169 2.10 -6.08 15.17
C VAL A 169 0.99 -6.28 14.15
N PHE A 170 1.29 -6.19 12.86
CA PHE A 170 0.30 -6.33 11.80
C PHE A 170 -0.27 -7.75 11.70
N SER A 171 0.51 -8.79 12.03
CA SER A 171 -0.03 -10.15 12.08
C SER A 171 -1.07 -10.31 13.20
N GLN A 172 -0.83 -9.69 14.36
CA GLN A 172 -1.77 -9.69 15.48
C GLN A 172 -3.06 -8.90 15.12
N ILE A 173 -2.90 -7.70 14.56
CA ILE A 173 -4.00 -6.88 14.03
C ILE A 173 -4.84 -7.67 13.01
N LEU A 174 -4.18 -8.34 12.06
CA LEU A 174 -4.85 -9.11 11.02
C LEU A 174 -5.65 -10.27 11.60
N ILE A 175 -5.09 -11.05 12.54
CA ILE A 175 -5.80 -12.15 13.21
C ILE A 175 -7.03 -11.61 13.96
N ASP A 176 -6.88 -10.55 14.74
CA ASP A 176 -7.99 -9.95 15.49
C ASP A 176 -9.08 -9.33 14.59
N CYS A 177 -8.68 -8.78 13.45
CA CYS A 177 -9.59 -8.30 12.41
C CYS A 177 -10.40 -9.48 11.83
N LEU A 178 -9.72 -10.56 11.44
CA LEU A 178 -10.35 -11.74 10.84
C LEU A 178 -11.31 -12.45 11.80
N LEU A 179 -11.00 -12.49 13.10
CA LEU A 179 -11.88 -13.09 14.12
C LEU A 179 -13.19 -12.32 14.32
N ARG A 180 -13.18 -10.99 14.10
CA ARG A 180 -14.37 -10.13 14.23
C ARG A 180 -15.15 -9.98 12.92
N LEU A 181 -14.51 -10.25 11.80
CA LEU A 181 -15.08 -10.08 10.47
C LEU A 181 -16.09 -11.18 10.16
N LYS A 182 -17.35 -10.78 9.93
CA LYS A 182 -18.43 -11.72 9.60
C LYS A 182 -18.13 -12.47 8.29
N SER A 183 -18.51 -13.75 8.25
CA SER A 183 -18.42 -14.59 7.06
C SER A 183 -19.75 -14.72 6.35
N THR A 184 -19.71 -14.71 5.03
CA THR A 184 -20.86 -14.92 4.16
C THR A 184 -20.84 -16.33 3.56
N GLU A 185 -21.97 -16.78 3.01
CA GLU A 185 -22.03 -18.05 2.27
C GLU A 185 -21.19 -18.03 0.99
N ILE A 186 -21.01 -16.85 0.38
CA ILE A 186 -20.15 -16.66 -0.79
C ILE A 186 -18.70 -17.05 -0.45
N ASP A 187 -18.22 -16.64 0.72
CA ASP A 187 -16.86 -16.99 1.17
C ASP A 187 -16.68 -18.50 1.39
N LYS A 188 -17.70 -19.18 1.94
CA LYS A 188 -17.66 -20.63 2.14
C LYS A 188 -17.65 -21.39 0.82
N ASN A 189 -18.45 -20.94 -0.15
CA ASN A 189 -18.49 -21.54 -1.48
C ASN A 189 -17.18 -21.32 -2.25
N GLU A 190 -16.57 -20.14 -2.11
CA GLU A 190 -15.25 -19.84 -2.65
C GLU A 190 -14.17 -20.77 -2.06
N LEU A 191 -14.16 -20.97 -0.74
CA LEU A 191 -13.26 -21.92 -0.07
C LEU A 191 -13.41 -23.34 -0.63
N ILE A 192 -14.66 -23.80 -0.68
CA ILE A 192 -15.02 -25.12 -1.17
C ILE A 192 -14.53 -25.32 -2.59
N SER A 193 -14.79 -24.37 -3.48
CA SER A 193 -14.39 -24.47 -4.89
C SER A 193 -12.87 -24.53 -5.05
N LEU A 194 -12.13 -23.74 -4.26
CA LEU A 194 -10.67 -23.80 -4.22
C LEU A 194 -10.17 -25.17 -3.74
N CYS A 195 -10.79 -25.73 -2.70
CA CYS A 195 -10.45 -27.09 -2.23
C CYS A 195 -10.81 -28.18 -3.24
N GLU A 196 -11.93 -28.07 -3.98
CA GLU A 196 -12.27 -29.03 -5.04
C GLU A 196 -11.22 -29.07 -6.14
N LYS A 197 -10.73 -27.89 -6.54
CA LYS A 197 -9.67 -27.73 -7.53
C LYS A 197 -8.33 -28.23 -7.01
N GLU A 198 -7.99 -27.91 -5.75
CA GLU A 198 -6.73 -28.32 -5.15
C GLU A 198 -6.63 -29.84 -5.04
N TYR A 199 -7.68 -30.50 -4.55
CA TYR A 199 -7.72 -31.95 -4.34
C TYR A 199 -8.31 -32.71 -5.55
N GLU A 200 -8.19 -32.14 -6.76
CA GLU A 200 -8.64 -32.79 -7.97
C GLU A 200 -7.90 -34.12 -8.19
N GLY A 201 -8.66 -35.21 -8.36
CA GLY A 201 -8.10 -36.56 -8.52
C GLY A 201 -7.77 -37.27 -7.20
N ASN A 202 -7.94 -36.62 -6.04
CA ASN A 202 -7.89 -37.26 -4.73
C ASN A 202 -9.30 -37.63 -4.24
N TYR A 203 -9.75 -38.84 -4.57
CA TYR A 203 -11.11 -39.30 -4.25
C TYR A 203 -11.44 -39.26 -2.74
N ILE A 204 -10.45 -39.54 -1.88
CA ILE A 204 -10.65 -39.53 -0.43
C ILE A 204 -10.96 -38.11 0.06
N GLU A 205 -10.16 -37.13 -0.36
CA GLU A 205 -10.40 -35.73 0.02
C GLU A 205 -11.64 -35.14 -0.63
N GLN A 206 -11.97 -35.54 -1.86
CA GLN A 206 -13.24 -35.17 -2.48
C GLN A 206 -14.45 -35.72 -1.69
N ASN A 207 -14.35 -36.94 -1.14
CA ASN A 207 -15.39 -37.49 -0.27
C ASN A 207 -15.46 -36.75 1.07
N ASN A 208 -14.32 -36.47 1.70
CA ASN A 208 -14.25 -35.67 2.93
C ASN A 208 -14.86 -34.28 2.73
N LEU A 209 -14.67 -33.67 1.56
CA LEU A 209 -15.27 -32.38 1.24
C LEU A 209 -16.79 -32.47 1.11
N ARG A 210 -17.32 -33.53 0.50
CA ARG A 210 -18.78 -33.77 0.42
C ARG A 210 -19.39 -34.00 1.80
N GLU A 211 -18.72 -34.79 2.64
CA GLU A 211 -19.08 -35.00 4.05
C GLU A 211 -19.07 -33.68 4.82
N PHE A 212 -18.03 -32.87 4.66
CA PHE A 212 -17.92 -31.56 5.28
C PHE A 212 -19.06 -30.62 4.88
N LYS A 213 -19.39 -30.54 3.59
CA LYS A 213 -20.51 -29.71 3.11
C LYS A 213 -21.85 -30.09 3.74
N LYS A 214 -22.05 -31.37 4.01
CA LYS A 214 -23.32 -31.91 4.51
C LYS A 214 -23.41 -31.85 6.04
N ASP A 215 -22.33 -32.23 6.73
CA ASP A 215 -22.35 -32.58 8.14
C ASP A 215 -21.57 -31.60 9.04
N TYR A 216 -20.97 -30.55 8.47
CA TYR A 216 -20.28 -29.51 9.25
C TYR A 216 -21.23 -28.82 10.22
N SER A 217 -20.76 -28.63 11.46
CA SER A 217 -21.39 -27.74 12.44
C SER A 217 -20.32 -27.11 13.33
N PRO A 218 -20.55 -25.90 13.86
CA PRO A 218 -19.61 -25.24 14.77
C PRO A 218 -19.20 -26.08 15.99
N ASN A 219 -20.05 -27.02 16.41
CA ASN A 219 -19.77 -27.94 17.52
C ASN A 219 -18.81 -29.07 17.18
N LYS A 220 -18.64 -29.39 15.89
CA LYS A 220 -17.74 -30.44 15.40
C LYS A 220 -16.45 -29.89 14.79
N VAL A 221 -16.17 -28.59 14.93
CA VAL A 221 -15.01 -27.97 14.26
C VAL A 221 -13.67 -28.53 14.75
N LEU A 222 -13.54 -28.87 16.04
CA LEU A 222 -12.31 -29.48 16.59
C LEU A 222 -12.09 -30.90 16.04
N LEU A 223 -13.17 -31.66 15.82
CA LEU A 223 -13.11 -32.97 15.16
C LEU A 223 -12.60 -32.82 13.72
N TRP A 224 -13.11 -31.85 12.97
CA TRP A 224 -12.65 -31.56 11.60
C TRP A 224 -11.21 -31.04 11.55
N TYR A 225 -10.83 -30.21 12.52
CA TYR A 225 -9.47 -29.71 12.64
C TYR A 225 -8.48 -30.83 12.95
N THR A 226 -8.82 -31.80 13.79
CA THR A 226 -7.90 -32.88 14.19
C THR A 226 -7.95 -34.10 13.26
N LYS A 227 -9.00 -34.25 12.44
CA LYS A 227 -9.08 -35.27 11.38
C LYS A 227 -8.10 -34.89 10.27
N GLU A 228 -7.25 -35.83 9.82
CA GLU A 228 -6.26 -35.65 8.74
C GLU A 228 -6.93 -35.48 7.34
N THR A 229 -7.71 -34.42 7.15
CA THR A 229 -8.45 -34.11 5.93
C THR A 229 -7.98 -32.80 5.31
N PHE A 230 -8.58 -32.43 4.17
CA PHE A 230 -8.43 -31.13 3.53
C PHE A 230 -8.54 -29.96 4.51
N PHE A 231 -9.37 -30.06 5.55
CA PHE A 231 -9.60 -28.98 6.50
C PHE A 231 -8.31 -28.67 7.29
N TYR A 232 -7.74 -29.67 7.97
CA TYR A 232 -6.46 -29.53 8.68
C TYR A 232 -5.33 -29.14 7.73
N LYS A 233 -5.24 -29.85 6.59
CA LYS A 233 -4.16 -29.69 5.62
C LYS A 233 -4.13 -28.27 5.05
N THR A 234 -5.25 -27.80 4.52
CA THR A 234 -5.34 -26.50 3.86
C THR A 234 -5.24 -25.33 4.85
N LEU A 235 -5.85 -25.45 6.04
CA LEU A 235 -5.79 -24.39 7.05
C LEU A 235 -4.37 -24.19 7.58
N ASN A 236 -3.71 -25.27 8.03
CA ASN A 236 -2.34 -25.15 8.54
C ASN A 236 -1.34 -24.77 7.44
N ALA A 237 -1.57 -25.22 6.20
CA ALA A 237 -0.84 -24.74 5.04
C ALA A 237 -0.97 -23.22 4.86
N ALA A 238 -2.19 -22.68 4.87
CA ALA A 238 -2.45 -21.26 4.70
C ALA A 238 -1.82 -20.42 5.81
N LEU A 239 -1.88 -20.87 7.07
CA LEU A 239 -1.26 -20.20 8.22
C LEU A 239 0.27 -20.18 8.11
N ARG A 240 0.87 -21.29 7.69
CA ARG A 240 2.32 -21.44 7.50
C ARG A 240 2.86 -20.60 6.34
N THR A 241 2.16 -20.58 5.21
CA THR A 241 2.55 -19.77 4.04
C THR A 241 2.09 -18.31 4.16
N GLN A 242 1.38 -17.96 5.23
CA GLN A 242 0.74 -16.66 5.42
C GLN A 242 -0.14 -16.27 4.21
N ASN A 243 -0.85 -17.25 3.63
CA ASN A 243 -1.82 -17.01 2.57
C ASN A 243 -3.06 -16.31 3.15
N ILE A 244 -3.01 -14.99 3.19
CA ILE A 244 -4.04 -14.17 3.84
C ILE A 244 -5.43 -14.40 3.25
N HIS A 245 -5.51 -14.65 1.94
CA HIS A 245 -6.81 -14.89 1.30
C HIS A 245 -7.45 -16.20 1.75
N LEU A 246 -6.69 -17.30 1.83
CA LEU A 246 -7.23 -18.54 2.38
C LEU A 246 -7.54 -18.44 3.87
N ILE A 247 -6.72 -17.75 4.66
CA ILE A 247 -7.03 -17.49 6.08
C ILE A 247 -8.34 -16.69 6.20
N PHE A 248 -8.55 -15.70 5.34
CA PHE A 248 -9.82 -14.97 5.25
C PHE A 248 -10.99 -15.90 4.94
N LEU A 249 -10.85 -16.81 3.97
CA LEU A 249 -11.92 -17.78 3.65
C LEU A 249 -12.18 -18.77 4.80
N PHE A 250 -11.14 -19.12 5.58
CA PHE A 250 -11.26 -19.97 6.76
C PHE A 250 -11.77 -19.24 8.02
N ARG A 251 -11.91 -17.90 8.01
CA ARG A 251 -12.12 -17.09 9.23
C ARG A 251 -13.32 -17.51 10.08
N ALA A 252 -14.42 -17.94 9.45
CA ALA A 252 -15.60 -18.43 10.18
C ALA A 252 -15.27 -19.68 11.02
N PHE A 253 -14.48 -20.58 10.45
CA PHE A 253 -14.09 -21.83 11.08
C PHE A 253 -13.03 -21.61 12.15
N ILE A 254 -12.09 -20.68 11.90
CA ILE A 254 -11.13 -20.22 12.92
C ILE A 254 -11.89 -19.61 14.11
N TYR A 255 -12.93 -18.83 13.86
CA TYR A 255 -13.80 -18.29 14.90
C TYR A 255 -14.61 -19.38 15.63
N ASP A 256 -15.05 -20.43 14.94
CA ASP A 256 -15.67 -21.59 15.57
C ASP A 256 -14.69 -22.34 16.50
N ILE A 257 -13.43 -22.54 16.06
CA ILE A 257 -12.37 -23.11 16.91
C ILE A 257 -12.15 -22.23 18.13
N TYR A 258 -12.03 -20.91 17.94
CA TYR A 258 -11.91 -19.94 19.04
C TYR A 258 -13.01 -20.14 20.09
N ARG A 259 -14.27 -20.21 19.68
CA ARG A 259 -15.41 -20.41 20.60
C ARG A 259 -15.34 -21.75 21.33
N GLN A 260 -14.95 -22.84 20.65
CA GLN A 260 -14.76 -24.14 21.32
C GLN A 260 -13.63 -24.09 22.35
N LEU A 261 -12.49 -23.48 22.01
CA LEU A 261 -11.37 -23.34 22.93
C LEU A 261 -11.74 -22.51 24.15
N GLN A 262 -12.47 -21.39 23.99
CA GLN A 262 -12.99 -20.63 25.13
C GLN A 262 -13.91 -21.47 26.02
N LYS A 263 -14.78 -22.27 25.40
CA LYS A 263 -15.73 -23.13 26.12
C LYS A 263 -15.04 -24.22 26.95
N TYR A 264 -13.94 -24.77 26.45
CA TYR A 264 -13.21 -25.87 27.09
C TYR A 264 -11.95 -25.44 27.84
N GLN A 265 -11.67 -24.13 27.91
CA GLN A 265 -10.49 -23.60 28.56
C GLN A 265 -10.40 -24.06 30.02
N SER A 266 -9.25 -24.66 30.36
CA SER A 266 -8.96 -25.10 31.72
C SER A 266 -8.94 -23.91 32.68
N LYS A 267 -9.24 -24.15 33.97
CA LYS A 267 -9.05 -23.14 35.04
C LYS A 267 -7.75 -23.32 35.81
N LYS A 268 -6.98 -24.36 35.48
CA LYS A 268 -5.74 -24.74 36.16
C LYS A 268 -4.54 -24.40 35.28
N PHE A 269 -3.45 -24.04 35.94
CA PHE A 269 -2.14 -23.97 35.31
C PHE A 269 -1.79 -25.32 34.67
N VAL A 270 -1.24 -25.30 33.46
CA VAL A 270 -0.80 -26.49 32.74
C VAL A 270 0.60 -26.25 32.18
N ARG A 271 1.45 -27.27 32.27
CA ARG A 271 2.72 -27.32 31.55
C ARG A 271 2.56 -28.27 30.38
N VAL A 272 2.91 -27.81 29.19
CA VAL A 272 2.77 -28.60 27.95
C VAL A 272 4.08 -28.66 27.18
N TYR A 273 4.13 -29.63 26.27
CA TYR A 273 5.33 -30.04 25.55
C TYR A 273 5.03 -30.21 24.06
N ARG A 274 5.97 -29.80 23.21
CA ARG A 274 5.94 -30.08 21.77
C ARG A 274 7.34 -30.31 21.24
N CYS A 275 7.52 -31.35 20.44
CA CYS A 275 8.77 -31.61 19.75
C CYS A 275 8.70 -31.17 18.28
N GLN A 276 9.84 -30.74 17.75
CA GLN A 276 9.98 -30.34 16.35
C GLN A 276 11.44 -30.44 15.88
N LEU A 277 11.65 -30.62 14.58
CA LEU A 277 12.93 -30.34 13.93
C LEU A 277 12.98 -28.88 13.48
N MET A 278 14.04 -28.18 13.89
CA MET A 278 14.28 -26.80 13.47
C MET A 278 15.64 -26.67 12.80
N SER A 279 15.76 -25.72 11.89
CA SER A 279 17.06 -25.40 11.29
C SER A 279 17.97 -24.69 12.30
N ASN A 280 19.28 -24.80 12.08
CA ASN A 280 20.28 -24.10 12.88
C ASN A 280 20.02 -22.58 12.92
N ASP A 281 19.58 -22.00 11.80
CA ASP A 281 19.27 -20.57 11.69
C ASP A 281 18.09 -20.17 12.59
N GLU A 282 17.01 -20.96 12.61
CA GLU A 282 15.84 -20.69 13.45
C GLU A 282 16.19 -20.80 14.94
N ILE A 283 16.96 -21.80 15.34
CA ILE A 283 17.41 -21.95 16.74
C ILE A 283 18.32 -20.79 17.14
N ASN A 284 19.25 -20.39 16.27
CA ASN A 284 20.14 -19.26 16.54
C ASN A 284 19.36 -17.95 16.63
N SER A 285 18.34 -17.77 15.80
CA SER A 285 17.42 -16.63 15.88
C SER A 285 16.68 -16.59 17.22
N LEU A 286 16.15 -17.72 17.70
CA LEU A 286 15.52 -17.80 19.01
C LEU A 286 16.52 -17.47 20.14
N LYS A 287 17.74 -18.01 20.09
CA LYS A 287 18.78 -17.75 21.11
C LYS A 287 19.15 -16.27 21.23
N GLN A 288 19.18 -15.54 20.12
CA GLN A 288 19.46 -14.09 20.12
C GLN A 288 18.35 -13.25 20.76
N ASN A 289 17.16 -13.83 20.97
CA ASN A 289 15.96 -13.14 21.42
C ASN A 289 15.42 -13.69 22.76
N ILE A 290 16.27 -14.32 23.58
CA ILE A 290 15.89 -14.72 24.95
C ILE A 290 15.45 -13.47 25.73
N GLY A 291 14.34 -13.58 26.47
CA GLY A 291 13.67 -12.50 27.19
C GLY A 291 12.65 -11.71 26.36
N GLN A 292 12.60 -11.91 25.04
CA GLN A 292 11.69 -11.21 24.13
C GLN A 292 10.35 -11.96 23.96
N PHE A 293 9.38 -11.31 23.32
CA PHE A 293 8.09 -11.91 23.00
C PHE A 293 8.12 -12.61 21.65
N ILE A 294 7.52 -13.78 21.58
CA ILE A 294 7.28 -14.53 20.35
C ILE A 294 5.78 -14.72 20.14
N SER A 295 5.33 -14.66 18.90
CA SER A 295 3.96 -14.98 18.50
C SER A 295 3.98 -16.18 17.59
N VAL A 296 3.15 -17.18 17.89
CA VAL A 296 2.96 -18.35 17.03
C VAL A 296 1.72 -18.10 16.16
N ASN A 297 1.90 -17.77 14.89
CA ASN A 297 0.83 -17.45 13.93
C ASN A 297 0.21 -18.69 13.25
N SER A 298 0.35 -19.84 13.88
CA SER A 298 -0.33 -21.09 13.55
C SER A 298 -0.98 -21.62 14.82
N PHE A 299 -1.93 -22.55 14.68
CA PHE A 299 -2.43 -23.28 15.83
C PHE A 299 -1.26 -24.08 16.43
N PHE A 300 -1.14 -24.04 17.76
CA PHE A 300 -0.03 -24.69 18.44
C PHE A 300 -0.55 -25.90 19.20
N SER A 301 -0.46 -27.06 18.56
CA SER A 301 -0.83 -28.34 19.16
C SER A 301 0.31 -28.85 20.04
N THR A 302 0.00 -29.23 21.27
CA THR A 302 0.95 -29.61 22.31
C THR A 302 0.38 -30.78 23.12
N SER A 303 1.20 -31.45 23.93
CA SER A 303 0.73 -32.49 24.87
C SER A 303 1.09 -32.09 26.30
N ASP A 304 0.26 -32.40 27.28
CA ASP A 304 0.61 -32.26 28.69
C ASP A 304 1.55 -33.38 29.19
N GLU A 305 1.79 -34.40 28.35
CA GLU A 305 2.71 -35.50 28.62
C GLU A 305 4.04 -35.36 27.87
N ARG A 306 5.12 -35.20 28.64
CA ARG A 306 6.47 -35.05 28.08
C ARG A 306 6.95 -36.27 27.30
N SER A 307 6.63 -37.48 27.76
CA SER A 307 6.98 -38.74 27.09
C SER A 307 6.32 -38.85 25.72
N THR A 308 5.04 -38.48 25.64
CA THR A 308 4.25 -38.51 24.40
C THR A 308 4.80 -37.53 23.37
N ALA A 309 5.19 -36.32 23.80
CA ALA A 309 5.88 -35.37 22.93
C ALA A 309 7.24 -35.89 22.42
N LEU A 310 8.05 -36.53 23.28
CA LEU A 310 9.37 -37.06 22.89
C LEU A 310 9.30 -38.31 22.01
N PHE A 311 8.28 -39.15 22.19
CA PHE A 311 8.07 -40.34 21.36
C PHE A 311 7.93 -39.98 19.88
N LEU A 312 7.32 -38.83 19.57
CA LEU A 312 7.15 -38.33 18.20
C LEU A 312 8.46 -38.02 17.47
N LEU A 313 9.57 -37.80 18.20
CA LEU A 313 10.89 -37.54 17.63
C LEU A 313 11.62 -38.81 17.16
N GLY A 314 11.20 -40.00 17.62
CA GLY A 314 11.78 -41.30 17.26
C GLY A 314 13.32 -41.38 17.28
N ASP A 315 13.86 -42.33 16.52
CA ASP A 315 15.29 -42.48 16.22
C ASP A 315 15.72 -41.64 14.99
N ILE A 316 15.14 -40.46 14.78
CA ILE A 316 15.42 -39.64 13.59
C ILE A 316 16.89 -39.18 13.59
N THR A 317 17.75 -39.82 12.81
CA THR A 317 19.14 -39.36 12.61
C THR A 317 19.12 -37.90 12.16
N THR A 318 19.77 -37.01 12.93
CA THR A 318 19.86 -35.58 12.61
C THR A 318 20.37 -35.40 11.17
N GLN A 319 19.59 -34.72 10.33
CA GLN A 319 20.07 -34.28 9.03
C GLN A 319 21.16 -33.21 9.25
N ILE A 320 22.05 -33.04 8.28
CA ILE A 320 23.26 -32.19 8.37
C ILE A 320 22.96 -30.74 8.84
N ASP A 321 21.74 -30.23 8.63
CA ASP A 321 21.35 -28.83 8.93
C ASP A 321 20.10 -28.67 9.82
N SER A 322 19.69 -29.70 10.56
CA SER A 322 18.50 -29.66 11.42
C SER A 322 18.75 -30.25 12.80
N GLU A 323 18.17 -29.62 13.81
CA GLU A 323 18.36 -29.94 15.21
C GLU A 323 17.03 -30.32 15.88
N ARG A 324 17.11 -31.23 16.85
CA ARG A 324 15.94 -31.68 17.62
C ARG A 324 15.62 -30.65 18.71
N VAL A 325 14.39 -30.15 18.72
CA VAL A 325 13.91 -29.13 19.66
C VAL A 325 12.70 -29.65 20.44
N LEU A 326 12.73 -29.43 21.76
CA LEU A 326 11.60 -29.62 22.66
C LEU A 326 11.18 -28.26 23.23
N PHE A 327 9.96 -27.83 22.92
CA PHE A 327 9.31 -26.71 23.58
C PHE A 327 8.72 -27.17 24.92
N GLU A 328 9.03 -26.45 25.99
CA GLU A 328 8.43 -26.59 27.32
C GLU A 328 7.72 -25.28 27.65
N ILE A 329 6.41 -25.35 27.82
CA ILE A 329 5.55 -24.16 27.86
C ILE A 329 4.76 -24.15 29.17
N ASP A 330 4.92 -23.07 29.92
CA ASP A 330 4.12 -22.78 31.10
C ASP A 330 2.93 -21.90 30.73
N ALA A 331 1.71 -22.41 30.95
CA ALA A 331 0.48 -21.75 30.54
C ALA A 331 -0.51 -21.63 31.70
N ASP A 332 -0.75 -20.39 32.14
CA ASP A 332 -1.83 -20.07 33.08
C ASP A 332 -3.05 -19.54 32.30
N PRO A 333 -4.20 -20.25 32.33
CA PRO A 333 -5.39 -19.77 31.63
C PRO A 333 -6.06 -18.57 32.31
N LYS A 334 -5.71 -18.22 33.56
CA LYS A 334 -6.32 -17.09 34.29
C LYS A 334 -5.80 -15.73 33.84
N ILE A 335 -4.62 -15.70 33.21
CA ILE A 335 -3.96 -14.46 32.79
C ILE A 335 -4.25 -14.11 31.33
N VAL A 336 -4.90 -14.99 30.57
CA VAL A 336 -5.18 -14.80 29.14
C VAL A 336 -6.67 -14.59 28.91
N ASN A 337 -7.01 -13.42 28.39
CA ASN A 337 -8.40 -13.03 28.11
C ASN A 337 -8.71 -12.98 26.62
N THR A 338 -7.70 -12.80 25.76
CA THR A 338 -7.90 -12.59 24.32
C THR A 338 -7.80 -13.88 23.50
N LYS A 339 -6.84 -14.77 23.80
CA LYS A 339 -6.52 -15.95 22.97
C LYS A 339 -6.56 -17.25 23.78
N PRO A 340 -7.66 -18.02 23.72
CA PRO A 340 -7.85 -19.19 24.55
C PRO A 340 -6.91 -20.35 24.14
N PHE A 341 -6.71 -21.26 25.08
CA PHE A 341 -6.19 -22.59 24.81
C PHE A 341 -6.98 -23.61 25.64
N ALA A 342 -7.09 -24.84 25.16
CA ALA A 342 -7.83 -25.89 25.84
C ALA A 342 -7.24 -27.27 25.56
N ASP A 343 -7.47 -28.19 26.51
CA ASP A 343 -7.40 -29.62 26.25
C ASP A 343 -8.57 -29.99 25.33
N ILE A 344 -8.23 -30.52 24.15
CA ILE A 344 -9.18 -30.89 23.11
C ILE A 344 -9.26 -32.40 22.91
N SER A 345 -8.61 -33.24 23.73
CA SER A 345 -8.55 -34.69 23.54
C SER A 345 -9.94 -35.31 23.37
N LYS A 346 -10.90 -34.96 24.23
CA LYS A 346 -12.28 -35.51 24.14
C LYS A 346 -13.09 -35.03 22.93
N HIS A 347 -12.58 -34.04 22.21
CA HIS A 347 -13.22 -33.40 21.06
C HIS A 347 -12.41 -33.53 19.77
N SER A 348 -11.27 -34.23 19.83
CA SER A 348 -10.43 -34.54 18.69
C SER A 348 -10.91 -35.81 17.98
N HIS A 349 -10.37 -36.06 16.80
CA HIS A 349 -10.52 -37.32 16.08
C HIS A 349 -9.76 -38.47 16.74
N PHE A 350 -8.79 -38.16 17.60
CA PHE A 350 -7.90 -39.08 18.29
C PHE A 350 -8.07 -38.91 19.82
N PRO A 351 -9.16 -39.42 20.41
CA PRO A 351 -9.50 -39.14 21.81
C PRO A 351 -8.51 -39.71 22.83
N ASP A 352 -7.71 -40.69 22.42
CA ASP A 352 -6.66 -41.32 23.22
C ASP A 352 -5.34 -40.53 23.18
N GLU A 353 -5.21 -39.54 22.30
CA GLU A 353 -4.04 -38.65 22.26
C GLU A 353 -4.26 -37.45 23.20
N SER A 354 -3.33 -37.20 24.12
CA SER A 354 -3.29 -35.97 24.91
C SER A 354 -2.94 -34.78 23.98
N GLU A 355 -3.90 -33.89 23.78
CA GLU A 355 -3.75 -32.72 22.91
C GLU A 355 -4.30 -31.45 23.56
N VAL A 356 -3.40 -30.51 23.83
CA VAL A 356 -3.71 -29.14 24.24
C VAL A 356 -3.44 -28.20 23.07
N LEU A 357 -4.46 -27.49 22.62
CA LEU A 357 -4.41 -26.62 21.44
C LEU A 357 -4.45 -25.14 21.84
N PHE A 358 -3.45 -24.37 21.40
CA PHE A 358 -3.43 -22.91 21.55
C PHE A 358 -3.94 -22.22 20.30
N MET A 359 -4.69 -21.13 20.51
CA MET A 359 -5.22 -20.29 19.44
C MET A 359 -4.10 -19.62 18.62
N ILE A 360 -4.36 -19.39 17.33
CA ILE A 360 -3.46 -18.65 16.44
C ILE A 360 -3.11 -17.26 17.01
N GLY A 361 -1.84 -16.90 16.90
CA GLY A 361 -1.27 -15.64 17.38
C GLY A 361 -1.14 -15.58 18.90
N SER A 362 -1.17 -16.70 19.61
CA SER A 362 -0.80 -16.76 21.04
C SER A 362 0.62 -16.24 21.24
N ILE A 363 0.83 -15.47 22.30
CA ILE A 363 2.08 -14.77 22.58
C ILE A 363 2.75 -15.40 23.79
N PHE A 364 4.03 -15.73 23.64
CA PHE A 364 4.85 -16.33 24.67
C PHE A 364 6.10 -15.48 24.92
N ARG A 365 6.58 -15.47 26.16
CA ARG A 365 7.90 -14.95 26.50
C ARG A 365 8.90 -16.09 26.38
N LEU A 366 10.00 -15.83 25.68
CA LEU A 366 11.08 -16.79 25.56
C LEU A 366 11.97 -16.72 26.82
N ASP A 367 11.89 -17.70 27.72
CA ASP A 367 12.56 -17.62 29.02
C ASP A 367 14.00 -18.12 28.98
N ASN A 368 14.25 -19.26 28.32
CA ASN A 368 15.59 -19.84 28.25
C ASN A 368 15.72 -20.88 27.11
N ILE A 369 16.93 -21.04 26.57
CA ILE A 369 17.26 -22.09 25.59
C ILE A 369 18.57 -22.78 25.99
N TYR A 370 18.55 -24.09 26.16
CA TYR A 370 19.73 -24.88 26.50
C TYR A 370 19.69 -26.27 25.88
N ARG A 371 20.84 -26.94 25.76
CA ARG A 371 20.92 -28.31 25.21
C ARG A 371 20.99 -29.32 26.36
N ASN A 372 20.23 -30.40 26.26
CA ASN A 372 20.26 -31.48 27.25
C ASN A 372 21.31 -32.56 26.90
N ASN A 373 21.51 -33.52 27.82
CA ASN A 373 22.47 -34.62 27.66
C ASN A 373 22.18 -35.54 26.47
N ASN A 374 20.94 -35.55 25.97
CA ASN A 374 20.53 -36.33 24.79
C ASN A 374 20.65 -35.52 23.49
N GLN A 375 21.43 -34.43 23.50
CA GLN A 375 21.64 -33.51 22.38
C GLN A 375 20.39 -32.78 21.86
N ILE A 376 19.29 -32.77 22.63
CA ILE A 376 18.05 -32.07 22.28
C ILE A 376 18.10 -30.64 22.86
N TRP A 377 17.77 -29.64 22.03
CA TRP A 377 17.58 -28.27 22.48
C TRP A 377 16.24 -28.13 23.19
N ILE A 378 16.25 -27.62 24.42
CA ILE A 378 15.05 -27.31 25.20
C ILE A 378 14.81 -25.80 25.11
N VAL A 379 13.64 -25.42 24.63
CA VAL A 379 13.17 -24.03 24.54
C VAL A 379 12.07 -23.84 25.58
N LYS A 380 12.40 -23.12 26.65
CA LYS A 380 11.44 -22.78 27.71
C LYS A 380 10.75 -21.47 27.40
N MET A 381 9.43 -21.46 27.48
CA MET A 381 8.63 -20.26 27.27
C MET A 381 7.41 -20.22 28.19
N THR A 382 6.93 -19.02 28.47
CA THR A 382 5.76 -18.79 29.31
C THR A 382 4.70 -18.03 28.51
N LEU A 383 3.44 -18.47 28.59
CA LEU A 383 2.32 -17.77 27.98
C LEU A 383 2.15 -16.38 28.61
N CYS A 384 2.11 -15.33 27.79
CA CYS A 384 2.06 -13.96 28.29
C CYS A 384 0.65 -13.52 28.70
N ASN A 385 0.59 -12.62 29.70
CA ASN A 385 -0.64 -11.91 30.06
C ASN A 385 -0.87 -10.74 29.10
N ASP A 386 -2.09 -10.59 28.60
CA ASP A 386 -2.53 -9.46 27.75
C ASP A 386 -2.30 -8.08 28.38
N ASN A 387 -2.10 -8.01 29.71
CA ASN A 387 -1.95 -6.79 30.49
C ASN A 387 -0.49 -6.43 30.86
N GLU A 388 0.53 -7.19 30.45
CA GLU A 388 1.93 -6.80 30.68
C GLU A 388 2.22 -5.44 30.04
N HIS A 389 2.89 -4.52 30.76
CA HIS A 389 3.04 -3.11 30.37
C HIS A 389 3.61 -2.93 28.95
N ASN A 390 4.64 -3.72 28.61
CA ASN A 390 5.30 -3.66 27.29
C ASN A 390 4.41 -4.20 26.16
N LEU A 391 3.55 -5.18 26.43
CA LEU A 391 2.61 -5.72 25.45
C LEU A 391 1.37 -4.83 25.32
N LYS A 392 0.91 -4.25 26.43
CA LYS A 392 -0.28 -3.40 26.51
C LYS A 392 -0.15 -2.13 25.67
N GLN A 393 1.00 -1.45 25.66
CA GLN A 393 1.19 -0.26 24.84
C GLN A 393 1.07 -0.57 23.34
N VAL A 394 1.68 -1.68 22.90
CA VAL A 394 1.63 -2.12 21.51
C VAL A 394 0.20 -2.55 21.15
N LEU A 395 -0.47 -3.35 22.00
CA LEU A 395 -1.87 -3.75 21.80
C LEU A 395 -2.86 -2.57 21.84
N MET A 396 -2.59 -1.53 22.64
CA MET A 396 -3.41 -0.30 22.66
C MET A 396 -3.23 0.51 21.37
N TYR A 397 -2.01 0.66 20.87
CA TYR A 397 -1.75 1.24 19.55
C TYR A 397 -2.46 0.44 18.45
N MET A 398 -2.38 -0.90 18.47
CA MET A 398 -3.10 -1.79 17.55
C MET A 398 -4.62 -1.57 17.58
N LYS A 399 -5.21 -1.46 18.79
CA LYS A 399 -6.65 -1.20 18.98
C LYS A 399 -7.09 0.20 18.58
N GLN A 400 -6.19 1.19 18.57
CA GLN A 400 -6.51 2.52 18.03
C GLN A 400 -6.60 2.50 16.50
N GLN A 401 -5.82 1.63 15.84
CA GLN A 401 -5.86 1.45 14.37
C GLN A 401 -7.13 0.70 13.91
N ILE A 402 -7.65 -0.22 14.73
CA ILE A 402 -8.93 -0.90 14.45
C ILE A 402 -10.01 -0.32 15.36
N SER A 403 -10.86 0.56 14.83
CA SER A 403 -12.04 1.11 15.53
C SER A 403 -12.77 0.07 16.38
N ASN A 404 -13.27 0.47 17.56
CA ASN A 404 -14.10 -0.38 18.45
C ASN A 404 -15.46 -0.80 17.82
N LYS A 405 -15.73 -0.43 16.57
CA LYS A 405 -16.93 -0.79 15.80
C LYS A 405 -16.80 -2.19 15.18
N GLU A 406 -17.92 -2.73 14.66
CA GLU A 406 -17.90 -3.97 13.88
C GLU A 406 -16.86 -3.89 12.75
N THR A 407 -16.09 -4.96 12.57
CA THR A 407 -15.04 -5.03 11.56
C THR A 407 -15.63 -5.36 10.19
N ASP A 408 -15.21 -4.64 9.15
CA ASP A 408 -15.68 -4.80 7.77
C ASP A 408 -14.53 -5.05 6.78
N LEU A 409 -14.89 -5.27 5.51
CA LEU A 409 -13.92 -5.54 4.44
C LEU A 409 -13.04 -4.33 4.12
N ARG A 410 -13.51 -3.10 4.37
CA ARG A 410 -12.72 -1.87 4.17
C ARG A 410 -11.60 -1.79 5.21
N ILE A 411 -11.90 -2.08 6.47
CA ILE A 411 -10.89 -2.15 7.55
C ILE A 411 -9.84 -3.22 7.21
N LEU A 412 -10.26 -4.39 6.75
CA LEU A 412 -9.33 -5.43 6.28
C LEU A 412 -8.45 -4.92 5.13
N GLY A 413 -9.04 -4.23 4.14
CA GLY A 413 -8.32 -3.61 3.03
C GLY A 413 -7.26 -2.61 3.50
N ASN A 414 -7.60 -1.74 4.45
CA ASN A 414 -6.67 -0.76 5.03
C ASN A 414 -5.52 -1.44 5.79
N ILE A 415 -5.79 -2.48 6.58
CA ILE A 415 -4.73 -3.24 7.27
C ILE A 415 -3.77 -3.86 6.24
N LEU A 416 -4.30 -4.43 5.16
CA LEU A 416 -3.50 -5.03 4.09
C LEU A 416 -2.69 -3.99 3.32
N TRP A 417 -3.26 -2.80 3.14
CA TRP A 417 -2.59 -1.67 2.54
C TRP A 417 -1.38 -1.25 3.39
N GLU A 418 -1.55 -1.06 4.70
CA GLU A 418 -0.46 -0.75 5.64
C GLU A 418 0.61 -1.85 5.70
N MET A 419 0.23 -3.11 5.48
CA MET A 419 1.15 -4.25 5.35
C MET A 419 1.91 -4.30 4.01
N GLY A 420 1.68 -3.34 3.09
CA GLY A 420 2.24 -3.33 1.74
C GLY A 420 1.67 -4.41 0.81
N LYS A 421 0.52 -5.01 1.14
CA LYS A 421 -0.16 -6.04 0.35
C LYS A 421 -1.18 -5.43 -0.60
N PHE A 422 -0.74 -4.51 -1.45
CA PHE A 422 -1.63 -3.66 -2.25
C PHE A 422 -2.63 -4.42 -3.13
N GLY A 423 -2.21 -5.51 -3.80
CA GLY A 423 -3.14 -6.30 -4.63
C GLY A 423 -4.24 -7.00 -3.82
N LEU A 424 -3.94 -7.41 -2.58
CA LEU A 424 -4.98 -7.95 -1.68
C LEU A 424 -5.87 -6.83 -1.12
N ALA A 425 -5.29 -5.67 -0.80
CA ALA A 425 -6.06 -4.50 -0.36
C ALA A 425 -7.09 -4.10 -1.43
N GLU A 426 -6.67 -3.96 -2.68
CA GLU A 426 -7.54 -3.70 -3.84
C GLU A 426 -8.66 -4.74 -3.96
N LYS A 427 -8.30 -6.02 -3.86
CA LYS A 427 -9.25 -7.14 -3.93
C LYS A 427 -10.35 -6.98 -2.88
N TYR A 428 -10.01 -6.63 -1.64
CA TYR A 428 -10.99 -6.48 -0.57
C TYR A 428 -11.75 -5.16 -0.59
N PHE A 429 -11.13 -4.05 -1.01
CA PHE A 429 -11.86 -2.80 -1.27
C PHE A 429 -12.91 -3.00 -2.37
N THR A 430 -12.53 -3.64 -3.47
CA THR A 430 -13.44 -3.96 -4.57
C THR A 430 -14.53 -4.96 -4.15
N ARG A 431 -14.18 -5.97 -3.34
CA ARG A 431 -15.16 -6.91 -2.78
C ARG A 431 -16.15 -6.17 -1.87
N SER A 432 -15.67 -5.25 -1.04
CA SER A 432 -16.51 -4.40 -0.19
C SER A 432 -17.46 -3.55 -1.04
N LEU A 433 -16.93 -2.89 -2.08
CA LEU A 433 -17.71 -2.04 -2.98
C LEU A 433 -18.85 -2.81 -3.65
N LYS A 434 -18.58 -4.03 -4.13
CA LYS A 434 -19.60 -4.90 -4.78
C LYS A 434 -20.71 -5.36 -3.83
N GLN A 435 -20.46 -5.39 -2.52
CA GLN A 435 -21.42 -5.83 -1.51
C GLN A 435 -22.31 -4.69 -1.00
N LEU A 436 -21.94 -3.43 -1.26
CA LEU A 436 -22.67 -2.28 -0.76
C LEU A 436 -23.84 -1.91 -1.69
N PRO A 437 -25.01 -1.56 -1.14
CA PRO A 437 -26.08 -0.97 -1.94
C PRO A 437 -25.62 0.39 -2.46
N TRP A 438 -26.01 0.76 -3.68
CA TRP A 438 -25.57 2.00 -4.35
C TRP A 438 -25.74 3.26 -3.48
N ASN A 439 -26.74 3.32 -2.59
CA ASN A 439 -26.95 4.46 -1.69
C ASN A 439 -26.02 4.52 -0.46
N ASP A 440 -25.12 3.57 -0.24
CA ASP A 440 -24.30 3.52 0.97
C ASP A 440 -23.23 4.65 0.98
N PRO A 441 -23.09 5.44 2.06
CA PRO A 441 -22.05 6.47 2.16
C PRO A 441 -20.61 5.93 2.07
N LEU A 442 -20.38 4.63 2.34
CA LEU A 442 -19.06 4.01 2.25
C LEU A 442 -18.47 3.97 0.83
N HIS A 443 -19.29 4.13 -0.22
CA HIS A 443 -18.81 4.26 -1.60
C HIS A 443 -17.77 5.38 -1.73
N ILE A 444 -18.01 6.53 -1.07
CA ILE A 444 -17.10 7.68 -1.10
C ILE A 444 -15.72 7.26 -0.58
N SER A 445 -15.69 6.66 0.60
CA SER A 445 -14.43 6.26 1.22
C SER A 445 -13.73 5.14 0.44
N LEU A 446 -14.46 4.20 -0.14
CA LEU A 446 -13.87 3.11 -0.93
C LEU A 446 -13.29 3.58 -2.26
N TYR A 447 -13.96 4.49 -2.97
CA TYR A 447 -13.39 5.07 -4.19
C TYR A 447 -12.14 5.90 -3.90
N GLU A 448 -12.13 6.62 -2.77
CA GLU A 448 -10.95 7.34 -2.31
C GLU A 448 -9.79 6.40 -1.95
N ASP A 449 -10.05 5.33 -1.19
CA ASP A 449 -9.05 4.33 -0.84
C ASP A 449 -8.48 3.64 -2.09
N LEU A 450 -9.32 3.26 -3.06
CA LEU A 450 -8.90 2.66 -4.33
C LEU A 450 -8.09 3.64 -5.20
N GLY A 451 -8.47 4.92 -5.24
CA GLY A 451 -7.74 5.96 -5.95
C GLY A 451 -6.35 6.17 -5.35
N LYS A 452 -6.24 6.26 -4.02
CA LYS A 452 -4.96 6.40 -3.32
C LYS A 452 -4.07 5.16 -3.50
N LEU A 453 -4.66 3.97 -3.42
CA LEU A 453 -3.94 2.70 -3.63
C LEU A 453 -3.35 2.61 -5.05
N ALA A 454 -4.13 3.00 -6.07
CA ALA A 454 -3.66 3.02 -7.46
C ALA A 454 -2.52 4.04 -7.67
N SER A 455 -2.63 5.25 -7.09
CA SER A 455 -1.55 6.25 -7.10
C SER A 455 -0.26 5.69 -6.49
N GLN A 456 -0.35 5.04 -5.32
CA GLN A 456 0.82 4.44 -4.67
C GLN A 456 1.45 3.27 -5.45
N ARG A 457 0.71 2.63 -6.37
CA ARG A 457 1.24 1.57 -7.25
C ARG A 457 1.85 2.12 -8.55
N GLY A 458 1.78 3.43 -8.77
CA GLY A 458 2.15 4.07 -10.04
C GLY A 458 1.15 3.83 -11.16
N ASP A 459 -0.08 3.36 -10.86
CA ASP A 459 -1.15 3.17 -11.83
C ASP A 459 -2.07 4.40 -11.82
N TYR A 460 -1.56 5.50 -12.42
CA TYR A 460 -2.22 6.80 -12.37
C TYR A 460 -3.53 6.82 -13.17
N ASP A 461 -3.63 6.04 -14.25
CA ASP A 461 -4.86 5.93 -15.04
C ASP A 461 -5.99 5.30 -14.23
N MET A 462 -5.70 4.19 -13.53
CA MET A 462 -6.65 3.56 -12.62
C MET A 462 -6.98 4.48 -11.43
N SER A 463 -5.99 5.19 -10.90
CA SER A 463 -6.19 6.19 -9.84
C SER A 463 -7.19 7.27 -10.27
N MET A 464 -7.07 7.72 -11.52
CA MET A 464 -7.98 8.69 -12.11
C MET A 464 -9.38 8.17 -12.30
N GLU A 465 -9.52 6.93 -12.79
CA GLU A 465 -10.83 6.31 -12.95
C GLU A 465 -11.58 6.25 -11.61
N TRP A 466 -10.89 5.89 -10.52
CA TRP A 466 -11.47 5.85 -9.18
C TRP A 466 -11.82 7.24 -8.63
N ARG A 467 -10.94 8.23 -8.83
CA ARG A 467 -11.22 9.63 -8.44
C ARG A 467 -12.38 10.22 -9.24
N GLN A 468 -12.54 9.85 -10.51
CA GLN A 468 -13.69 10.25 -11.32
C GLN A 468 -14.99 9.61 -10.82
N LYS A 469 -14.98 8.29 -10.53
CA LYS A 469 -16.13 7.59 -9.91
C LYS A 469 -16.54 8.23 -8.58
N LEU A 470 -15.57 8.62 -7.75
CA LEU A 470 -15.81 9.34 -6.50
C LEU A 470 -16.57 10.65 -6.71
N LEU A 471 -16.14 11.46 -7.67
CA LEU A 471 -16.76 12.75 -7.99
C LEU A 471 -18.19 12.56 -8.51
N THR A 472 -18.39 11.69 -9.50
CA THR A 472 -19.72 11.38 -10.05
C THR A 472 -20.69 10.90 -8.96
N PHE A 473 -20.22 10.02 -8.07
CA PHE A 473 -21.05 9.52 -6.97
C PHE A 473 -21.45 10.61 -5.96
N LYS A 474 -20.54 11.53 -5.62
CA LYS A 474 -20.85 12.70 -4.75
C LYS A 474 -21.90 13.61 -5.39
N GLU A 475 -21.85 13.80 -6.71
CA GLU A 475 -22.83 14.60 -7.46
C GLU A 475 -24.23 13.96 -7.47
N GLU A 476 -24.32 12.66 -7.78
CA GLU A 476 -25.59 11.93 -7.82
C GLU A 476 -26.30 11.92 -6.45
N LYS A 477 -25.54 11.82 -5.35
CA LYS A 477 -26.09 11.94 -3.99
C LYS A 477 -26.53 13.37 -3.63
N SER A 478 -25.82 14.38 -4.11
CA SER A 478 -26.20 15.77 -3.88
C SER A 478 -27.52 16.14 -4.58
N LEU A 479 -27.82 15.48 -5.70
CA LEU A 479 -29.07 15.63 -6.45
C LEU A 479 -30.25 14.88 -5.82
N SER A 480 -30.01 13.75 -5.15
CA SER A 480 -31.07 12.94 -4.54
C SER A 480 -31.51 13.41 -3.14
N THR A 481 -30.74 14.29 -2.47
CA THR A 481 -30.95 14.68 -1.08
C THR A 481 -31.68 16.01 -0.83
N ASN A 482 -32.29 16.66 -1.83
CA ASN A 482 -33.08 17.88 -1.56
C ASN A 482 -34.38 18.02 -2.37
N VAL A 483 -35.49 17.68 -1.70
CA VAL A 483 -36.72 18.46 -1.72
C VAL A 483 -36.43 19.81 -1.05
N SER A 484 -36.69 20.92 -1.74
CA SER A 484 -36.85 22.28 -1.21
C SER A 484 -35.64 23.03 -0.61
N VAL A 485 -34.46 23.01 -1.26
CA VAL A 485 -33.47 24.09 -1.10
C VAL A 485 -33.01 24.59 -2.48
N ASN A 486 -33.99 25.07 -3.26
CA ASN A 486 -33.76 25.78 -4.51
C ASN A 486 -33.46 27.25 -4.22
N LYS A 487 -32.17 27.61 -4.14
CA LYS A 487 -31.57 28.87 -4.66
C LYS A 487 -30.08 29.03 -4.35
N THR A 488 -29.51 28.28 -3.40
CA THR A 488 -28.08 28.37 -3.02
C THR A 488 -27.20 27.25 -3.58
N ASN A 489 -27.75 26.07 -3.87
CA ASN A 489 -27.00 24.95 -4.47
C ASN A 489 -26.92 24.99 -6.01
N ASN A 490 -27.63 25.91 -6.65
CA ASN A 490 -27.51 26.14 -8.09
C ASN A 490 -26.19 26.86 -8.44
N SER A 491 -25.45 27.41 -7.47
CA SER A 491 -24.14 28.02 -7.67
C SER A 491 -23.03 26.98 -7.61
N ILE A 492 -23.09 26.03 -6.66
CA ILE A 492 -22.09 24.96 -6.50
C ILE A 492 -22.20 23.94 -7.63
N GLY A 493 -23.44 23.53 -7.97
CA GLY A 493 -23.68 22.70 -9.14
C GLY A 493 -23.34 23.39 -10.47
N LYS A 494 -23.40 24.74 -10.54
CA LYS A 494 -22.98 25.51 -11.72
C LYS A 494 -21.48 25.78 -11.76
N PHE A 495 -20.81 25.87 -10.62
CA PHE A 495 -19.36 26.08 -10.50
C PHE A 495 -18.57 24.77 -10.75
N VAL A 496 -19.11 23.64 -10.27
CA VAL A 496 -18.61 22.29 -10.59
C VAL A 496 -18.99 21.91 -12.02
N ARG A 497 -20.22 22.23 -12.51
CA ARG A 497 -20.53 22.16 -13.95
C ARG A 497 -19.66 23.10 -14.77
N GLN A 498 -19.22 24.27 -14.29
CA GLN A 498 -18.33 25.14 -15.06
C GLN A 498 -16.90 24.58 -15.12
N LYS A 499 -16.42 23.87 -14.09
CA LYS A 499 -15.14 23.14 -14.16
C LYS A 499 -15.20 21.85 -15.00
N LEU A 500 -16.35 21.15 -15.06
CA LEU A 500 -16.53 19.91 -15.86
C LEU A 500 -17.09 20.16 -17.28
N PHE A 501 -17.93 21.18 -17.52
CA PHE A 501 -18.40 21.58 -18.86
C PHE A 501 -17.38 22.42 -19.63
N ALA A 502 -16.39 23.03 -18.96
CA ALA A 502 -15.28 23.70 -19.65
C ALA A 502 -14.37 22.75 -20.45
N PHE A 503 -14.57 21.43 -20.32
CA PHE A 503 -13.95 20.40 -21.16
C PHE A 503 -14.85 19.92 -22.33
N LYS A 504 -16.00 20.57 -22.59
CA LYS A 504 -16.82 20.31 -23.80
C LYS A 504 -17.23 21.62 -24.51
N MET A 505 -16.44 21.93 -25.54
CA MET A 505 -16.66 22.80 -26.70
C MET A 505 -16.52 24.34 -26.58
N PRO A 506 -15.91 24.99 -27.61
CA PRO A 506 -15.67 26.42 -27.69
C PRO A 506 -16.81 27.16 -28.41
N HIS A 507 -16.97 28.46 -28.15
CA HIS A 507 -17.63 29.35 -29.12
C HIS A 507 -16.65 30.41 -29.64
N GLN A 508 -16.39 30.26 -30.95
CA GLN A 508 -16.18 31.29 -31.96
C GLN A 508 -14.87 32.10 -31.93
N LEU A 509 -13.94 31.69 -32.79
CA LEU A 509 -13.15 32.65 -33.58
C LEU A 509 -13.66 32.61 -35.03
N THR A 510 -13.88 33.79 -35.56
CA THR A 510 -14.49 34.15 -36.84
C THR A 510 -13.72 33.63 -38.05
N VAL A 511 -14.39 32.90 -38.95
CA VAL A 511 -14.03 32.84 -40.38
C VAL A 511 -15.32 32.92 -41.20
N SER A 512 -15.34 33.88 -42.13
CA SER A 512 -16.41 34.16 -43.11
C SER A 512 -16.64 32.98 -44.09
N PRO A 513 -17.78 32.93 -44.79
CA PRO A 513 -18.35 31.69 -45.30
C PRO A 513 -17.84 31.33 -46.70
N ASN A 514 -17.41 30.08 -46.90
CA ASN A 514 -17.79 29.29 -48.08
C ASN A 514 -17.31 27.82 -48.00
N MET A 515 -18.29 26.94 -48.28
CA MET A 515 -18.17 25.61 -48.90
C MET A 515 -17.64 24.40 -48.10
N ASN A 516 -18.62 23.55 -47.80
CA ASN A 516 -18.65 22.09 -47.96
C ASN A 516 -18.24 21.19 -46.80
N LYS A 517 -19.28 20.91 -46.00
CA LYS A 517 -19.48 19.71 -45.18
C LYS A 517 -19.29 18.43 -46.02
N THR A 518 -18.47 17.50 -45.53
CA THR A 518 -18.88 16.18 -44.99
C THR A 518 -17.65 15.30 -44.75
N ASN A 519 -17.20 15.21 -43.49
CA ASN A 519 -16.67 14.01 -42.81
C ASN A 519 -15.88 14.32 -41.51
N ASP A 520 -15.63 15.59 -41.18
CA ASP A 520 -14.80 15.96 -40.02
C ASP A 520 -15.41 15.70 -38.63
N SER A 521 -16.73 15.44 -38.51
CA SER A 521 -17.37 15.32 -37.20
C SER A 521 -17.07 14.02 -36.46
N LEU A 522 -16.73 12.94 -37.18
CA LEU A 522 -16.41 11.65 -36.54
C LEU A 522 -14.94 11.59 -36.10
N GLU A 523 -14.02 12.08 -36.95
CA GLU A 523 -12.60 12.19 -36.62
C GLU A 523 -12.36 13.21 -35.49
N GLN A 524 -13.08 14.33 -35.45
CA GLN A 524 -13.00 15.29 -34.34
C GLN A 524 -13.59 14.74 -33.03
N SER A 525 -14.61 13.87 -33.07
CA SER A 525 -15.16 13.25 -31.84
C SER A 525 -14.24 12.18 -31.23
N ILE A 526 -13.44 11.52 -32.07
CA ILE A 526 -12.48 10.49 -31.67
C ILE A 526 -11.20 11.15 -31.12
N LEU A 527 -10.79 12.31 -31.66
CA LEU A 527 -9.65 13.09 -31.15
C LEU A 527 -9.94 13.79 -29.81
N PHE A 528 -11.21 14.16 -29.54
CA PHE A 528 -11.60 14.92 -28.33
C PHE A 528 -11.80 14.07 -27.07
N ASN A 529 -11.91 12.74 -27.17
CA ASN A 529 -11.92 11.84 -26.01
C ASN A 529 -10.51 11.53 -25.48
N GLN A 530 -9.47 12.17 -26.04
CA GLN A 530 -8.06 11.99 -25.68
C GLN A 530 -7.38 13.30 -25.26
N ILE A 531 -8.01 14.14 -24.44
CA ILE A 531 -7.19 15.08 -23.64
C ILE A 531 -6.53 14.23 -22.55
N ASN A 532 -5.34 13.73 -22.87
CA ASN A 532 -4.51 13.00 -21.92
C ASN A 532 -4.13 13.95 -20.79
N ILE A 533 -4.50 13.57 -19.58
CA ILE A 533 -4.26 14.31 -18.33
C ILE A 533 -2.75 14.52 -18.06
N ASN A 534 -1.93 13.69 -18.69
CA ASN A 534 -0.47 13.77 -18.68
C ASN A 534 0.08 14.60 -19.86
N THR A 535 -0.66 15.53 -20.44
CA THR A 535 -0.13 16.34 -21.56
C THR A 535 1.01 17.25 -21.12
N LYS A 536 2.02 17.43 -21.98
CA LYS A 536 3.11 18.38 -21.76
C LYS A 536 2.69 19.78 -22.17
N TRP A 537 3.54 20.77 -21.87
CA TRP A 537 3.41 22.11 -22.41
C TRP A 537 4.33 22.30 -23.60
N LYS A 538 3.88 23.11 -24.56
CA LYS A 538 4.75 23.65 -25.61
C LYS A 538 5.93 24.34 -24.93
N GLN A 539 7.12 24.16 -25.49
CA GLN A 539 8.35 24.70 -24.89
C GLN A 539 8.54 26.20 -25.14
N HIS A 540 7.87 26.76 -26.16
CA HIS A 540 7.91 28.19 -26.44
C HIS A 540 6.77 28.91 -25.73
N GLY A 541 7.12 29.79 -24.79
CA GLY A 541 6.19 30.65 -24.06
C GLY A 541 5.78 31.89 -24.85
N ILE A 542 4.59 32.40 -24.53
CA ILE A 542 4.07 33.66 -25.06
C ILE A 542 4.12 34.69 -23.93
N THR A 543 4.80 35.81 -24.14
CA THR A 543 4.74 36.92 -23.20
C THR A 543 3.37 37.58 -23.28
N ILE A 544 2.63 37.56 -22.17
CA ILE A 544 1.25 38.06 -22.10
C ILE A 544 1.12 39.37 -21.30
N ALA A 545 2.13 39.70 -20.50
CA ALA A 545 2.21 40.93 -19.72
C ALA A 545 3.68 41.29 -19.47
N GLY A 546 4.01 42.58 -19.49
CA GLY A 546 5.39 43.07 -19.36
C GLY A 546 6.27 42.74 -20.55
N GLY A 547 7.57 42.55 -20.31
CA GLY A 547 8.56 42.18 -21.34
C GLY A 547 8.97 43.29 -22.31
N ASN A 548 8.60 44.55 -22.02
CA ASN A 548 9.02 45.74 -22.76
C ASN A 548 9.88 46.64 -21.87
N GLU A 549 10.99 46.07 -21.38
CA GLU A 549 11.90 46.66 -20.39
C GLU A 549 11.29 46.81 -18.99
N GLU A 550 12.17 46.93 -17.99
CA GLU A 550 11.79 47.27 -16.62
C GLU A 550 11.18 48.68 -16.58
N GLY A 551 10.04 48.84 -15.90
CA GLY A 551 9.50 50.17 -15.67
C GLY A 551 8.14 50.18 -15.00
N ASN A 552 7.57 51.38 -14.87
CA ASN A 552 6.32 51.63 -14.14
C ASN A 552 5.15 52.05 -15.04
N GLN A 553 5.34 52.06 -16.36
CA GLN A 553 4.24 52.30 -17.30
C GLN A 553 3.20 51.16 -17.22
N LEU A 554 2.01 51.37 -17.77
CA LEU A 554 0.92 50.39 -17.69
C LEU A 554 1.17 49.13 -18.53
N ASN A 555 2.07 49.19 -19.51
CA ASN A 555 2.54 48.06 -20.32
C ASN A 555 3.88 47.47 -19.81
N GLN A 556 4.42 47.98 -18.70
CA GLN A 556 5.68 47.55 -18.09
C GLN A 556 5.43 46.96 -16.70
N LEU A 557 6.34 46.10 -16.28
CA LEU A 557 6.40 45.52 -14.94
C LEU A 557 7.84 45.71 -14.40
N SER A 558 8.00 45.65 -13.09
CA SER A 558 9.30 45.55 -12.42
C SER A 558 9.22 44.46 -11.33
N SER A 559 9.99 43.41 -11.56
CA SER A 559 10.07 42.19 -10.74
C SER A 559 8.71 41.64 -10.27
N PRO A 560 7.85 41.16 -11.19
CA PRO A 560 6.58 40.55 -10.81
C PRO A 560 6.81 39.25 -10.03
N THR A 561 6.38 39.19 -8.77
CA THR A 561 6.68 38.04 -7.89
C THR A 561 5.56 37.03 -7.79
N SER A 562 4.31 37.42 -8.04
CA SER A 562 3.13 36.58 -7.90
C SER A 562 2.09 36.91 -8.96
N ILE A 563 1.43 35.86 -9.42
CA ILE A 563 0.30 35.93 -10.35
C ILE A 563 -0.89 35.18 -9.76
N TYR A 564 -2.09 35.70 -10.02
CA TYR A 564 -3.34 34.99 -9.79
C TYR A 564 -4.21 35.09 -11.04
N VAL A 565 -4.61 33.94 -11.55
CA VAL A 565 -5.43 33.85 -12.76
C VAL A 565 -6.91 33.79 -12.37
N ASP A 566 -7.67 34.84 -12.68
CA ASP A 566 -9.12 34.91 -12.49
C ASP A 566 -9.85 34.66 -13.82
N GLU A 567 -10.11 33.39 -14.07
CA GLU A 567 -10.80 32.91 -15.27
C GLU A 567 -12.23 33.43 -15.41
N ASP A 568 -12.94 33.65 -14.29
CA ASP A 568 -14.34 34.12 -14.32
C ASP A 568 -14.44 35.51 -15.00
N HIS A 569 -13.37 36.29 -14.93
CA HIS A 569 -13.26 37.64 -15.48
C HIS A 569 -12.20 37.74 -16.59
N GLN A 570 -11.64 36.62 -17.06
CA GLN A 570 -10.58 36.55 -18.08
C GLN A 570 -9.42 37.53 -17.81
N THR A 571 -8.92 37.48 -16.58
CA THR A 571 -8.03 38.51 -16.04
C THR A 571 -6.93 37.89 -15.18
N ILE A 572 -5.72 38.47 -15.24
CA ILE A 572 -4.59 38.11 -14.38
C ILE A 572 -4.31 39.26 -13.43
N TYR A 573 -4.26 38.96 -12.14
CA TYR A 573 -3.76 39.90 -11.14
C TYR A 573 -2.27 39.62 -10.90
N ILE A 574 -1.46 40.67 -11.01
CA ILE A 574 0.00 40.59 -10.96
C ILE A 574 0.48 41.46 -9.81
N ALA A 575 1.29 40.87 -8.92
CA ALA A 575 2.00 41.60 -7.89
C ALA A 575 3.30 42.19 -8.47
N ASP A 576 3.23 43.44 -8.89
CA ASP A 576 4.32 44.21 -9.49
C ASP A 576 5.15 44.84 -8.36
N SER A 577 6.05 44.02 -7.79
CA SER A 577 6.60 44.21 -6.44
C SER A 577 7.43 45.48 -6.29
N GLU A 578 8.34 45.76 -7.21
CA GLU A 578 9.24 46.92 -7.11
C GLU A 578 8.51 48.24 -7.46
N ASN A 579 7.37 48.14 -8.14
CA ASN A 579 6.46 49.27 -8.39
C ASN A 579 5.41 49.48 -7.29
N ASP A 580 5.45 48.69 -6.20
CA ASP A 580 4.55 48.80 -5.05
C ASP A 580 3.05 48.78 -5.43
N ARG A 581 2.66 47.93 -6.38
CA ARG A 581 1.29 47.91 -6.93
C ARG A 581 0.81 46.52 -7.32
N ILE A 582 -0.51 46.36 -7.41
CA ILE A 582 -1.16 45.22 -8.07
C ILE A 582 -1.74 45.69 -9.39
N VAL A 583 -1.37 44.99 -10.46
CA VAL A 583 -1.83 45.25 -11.82
C VAL A 583 -2.87 44.20 -12.21
N GLU A 584 -4.01 44.66 -12.70
CA GLU A 584 -5.00 43.85 -13.40
C GLU A 584 -4.68 43.83 -14.90
N TRP A 585 -4.53 42.64 -15.47
CA TRP A 585 -4.21 42.46 -16.88
C TRP A 585 -5.25 41.56 -17.55
N LYS A 586 -6.08 42.14 -18.43
CA LYS A 586 -7.12 41.39 -19.15
C LYS A 586 -6.50 40.57 -20.29
N TYR A 587 -7.12 39.44 -20.61
CA TYR A 587 -6.64 38.58 -21.70
C TYR A 587 -6.60 39.34 -23.03
N GLY A 588 -5.45 39.26 -23.72
CA GLY A 588 -5.20 39.96 -24.99
C GLY A 588 -4.94 41.47 -24.87
N ALA A 589 -4.98 42.05 -23.67
CA ALA A 589 -4.65 43.46 -23.47
C ALA A 589 -3.14 43.71 -23.66
N LYS A 590 -2.79 44.90 -24.19
CA LYS A 590 -1.39 45.34 -24.35
C LYS A 590 -0.84 46.09 -23.14
N SER A 591 -1.70 46.46 -22.20
CA SER A 591 -1.37 47.19 -20.98
C SER A 591 -2.36 46.81 -19.88
N GLY A 592 -1.88 46.78 -18.64
CA GLY A 592 -2.71 46.54 -17.47
C GLY A 592 -3.32 47.81 -16.88
N GLN A 593 -4.04 47.64 -15.78
CA GLN A 593 -4.62 48.69 -14.97
C GLN A 593 -4.20 48.51 -13.50
N VAL A 594 -3.78 49.57 -12.84
CA VAL A 594 -3.49 49.51 -11.40
C VAL A 594 -4.79 49.41 -10.62
N VAL A 595 -4.92 48.35 -9.81
CA VAL A 595 -6.12 48.07 -9.00
C VAL A 595 -5.89 48.15 -7.49
N ALA A 596 -4.63 48.09 -7.05
CA ALA A 596 -4.25 48.37 -5.67
C ALA A 596 -2.83 48.96 -5.62
N GLY A 597 -2.57 49.85 -4.66
CA GLY A 597 -1.29 50.56 -4.55
C GLY A 597 -1.05 51.56 -5.69
N GLY A 598 0.22 51.75 -6.06
CA GLY A 598 0.61 52.65 -7.16
C GLY A 598 0.71 54.14 -6.80
N TYR A 599 0.54 54.50 -5.52
CA TYR A 599 0.75 55.85 -4.98
C TYR A 599 2.11 56.00 -4.27
N GLY A 600 3.10 55.25 -4.76
CA GLY A 600 4.44 55.14 -4.18
C GLY A 600 4.49 54.25 -2.93
N LYS A 601 5.71 53.82 -2.60
CA LYS A 601 6.04 53.04 -1.40
C LYS A 601 5.52 53.69 -0.12
N GLY A 602 4.77 52.95 0.68
CA GLY A 602 4.34 53.43 1.99
C GLY A 602 3.35 52.50 2.68
N ASN A 603 2.88 52.90 3.86
CA ASN A 603 2.02 52.09 4.74
C ASN A 603 0.59 52.63 4.91
N ARG A 604 0.23 53.70 4.18
CA ARG A 604 -1.14 54.23 4.16
C ARG A 604 -2.12 53.18 3.61
N SER A 605 -3.42 53.44 3.75
CA SER A 605 -4.45 52.53 3.25
C SER A 605 -4.48 52.43 1.72
N ASP A 606 -4.02 53.46 1.01
CA ASP A 606 -3.91 53.53 -0.45
C ASP A 606 -2.54 53.07 -0.99
N GLN A 607 -1.59 52.73 -0.11
CA GLN A 607 -0.22 52.38 -0.48
C GLN A 607 0.12 50.92 -0.14
N LEU A 608 1.06 50.37 -0.90
CA LEU A 608 1.72 49.09 -0.64
C LEU A 608 3.23 49.33 -0.52
N ASN A 609 3.93 48.31 -0.04
CA ASN A 609 5.38 48.29 0.08
C ASN A 609 5.85 46.86 -0.20
N TYR A 610 6.42 46.64 -1.39
CA TYR A 610 6.92 45.37 -1.87
C TYR A 610 5.88 44.23 -1.79
N PRO A 611 4.75 44.33 -2.51
CA PRO A 611 3.70 43.33 -2.43
C PRO A 611 4.11 42.03 -3.10
N THR A 612 4.23 40.92 -2.35
CA THR A 612 4.80 39.68 -2.89
C THR A 612 3.80 38.63 -3.34
N GLY A 613 2.51 38.82 -3.04
CA GLY A 613 1.46 37.82 -3.25
C GLY A 613 0.09 38.46 -3.43
N VAL A 614 -0.70 37.93 -4.34
CA VAL A 614 -2.10 38.35 -4.57
C VAL A 614 -2.98 37.13 -4.84
N ILE A 615 -4.17 37.09 -4.23
CA ILE A 615 -5.22 36.10 -4.55
C ILE A 615 -6.60 36.78 -4.54
N VAL A 616 -7.61 36.16 -5.17
CA VAL A 616 -8.99 36.65 -5.17
C VAL A 616 -9.83 35.94 -4.12
N ASP A 617 -10.46 36.71 -3.23
CA ASP A 617 -11.54 36.30 -2.34
C ASP A 617 -12.87 36.46 -3.08
N LYS A 618 -13.31 35.41 -3.79
CA LYS A 618 -14.53 35.43 -4.60
C LYS A 618 -15.79 35.69 -3.77
N LYS A 619 -15.80 35.29 -2.49
CA LYS A 619 -16.96 35.45 -1.59
C LYS A 619 -17.19 36.91 -1.22
N ASN A 620 -16.11 37.66 -0.98
CA ASN A 620 -16.17 39.08 -0.59
C ASN A 620 -15.87 40.03 -1.76
N ASP A 621 -15.69 39.51 -2.98
CA ASP A 621 -15.34 40.25 -4.19
C ASP A 621 -14.14 41.20 -3.99
N SER A 622 -13.05 40.64 -3.43
CA SER A 622 -11.89 41.40 -3.00
C SER A 622 -10.56 40.71 -3.32
N LEU A 623 -9.49 41.48 -3.45
CA LEU A 623 -8.12 41.00 -3.51
C LEU A 623 -7.58 40.82 -2.09
N ILE A 624 -6.85 39.74 -1.84
CA ILE A 624 -6.02 39.56 -0.64
C ILE A 624 -4.57 39.70 -1.08
N ILE A 625 -3.84 40.62 -0.46
CA ILE A 625 -2.51 41.03 -0.89
C ILE A 625 -1.52 40.89 0.27
N CYS A 626 -0.40 40.24 0.00
CA CYS A 626 0.77 40.20 0.86
C CYS A 626 1.54 41.51 0.73
N ASP A 627 1.38 42.42 1.68
CA ASP A 627 2.10 43.70 1.73
C ASP A 627 3.37 43.54 2.59
N ARG A 628 4.33 42.78 2.06
CA ARG A 628 5.46 42.20 2.81
C ARG A 628 6.33 43.26 3.48
N GLY A 629 6.64 44.35 2.79
CA GLY A 629 7.46 45.44 3.33
C GLY A 629 6.79 46.16 4.50
N ASN A 630 5.46 46.15 4.57
CA ASN A 630 4.69 46.68 5.70
C ASN A 630 4.31 45.62 6.75
N ARG A 631 4.78 44.37 6.59
CA ARG A 631 4.52 43.23 7.49
C ARG A 631 3.03 43.00 7.77
N ARG A 632 2.21 43.06 6.72
CA ARG A 632 0.75 42.92 6.83
C ARG A 632 0.12 42.22 5.63
N VAL A 633 -1.05 41.63 5.83
CA VAL A 633 -1.94 41.19 4.74
C VAL A 633 -3.12 42.15 4.67
N VAL A 634 -3.41 42.64 3.47
CA VAL A 634 -4.50 43.59 3.22
C VAL A 634 -5.58 42.98 2.33
N ARG A 635 -6.84 43.32 2.62
CA ARG A 635 -8.00 43.05 1.77
C ARG A 635 -8.38 44.32 1.01
N TRP A 636 -8.54 44.22 -0.30
CA TRP A 636 -8.82 45.35 -1.19
C TRP A 636 -10.07 45.07 -2.03
N SER A 637 -11.08 45.96 -1.98
CA SER A 637 -12.32 45.76 -2.77
C SER A 637 -12.06 45.86 -4.27
N ARG A 638 -12.62 44.95 -5.07
CA ARG A 638 -12.59 45.06 -6.54
C ARG A 638 -13.62 46.06 -7.07
N GLN A 639 -14.71 46.28 -6.33
CA GLN A 639 -15.72 47.28 -6.65
C GLN A 639 -15.37 48.62 -5.97
N ASN A 640 -14.62 49.48 -6.68
CA ASN A 640 -14.28 50.85 -6.25
C ASN A 640 -13.37 50.99 -5.01
N GLY A 641 -12.58 49.97 -4.67
CA GLY A 641 -11.60 50.07 -3.59
C GLY A 641 -10.43 50.97 -3.95
N ARG A 642 -10.33 52.17 -3.35
CA ARG A 642 -9.10 52.98 -3.36
C ARG A 642 -8.18 52.70 -2.17
N ASN A 643 -8.68 51.97 -1.18
CA ASN A 643 -8.02 51.74 0.10
C ASN A 643 -8.10 50.25 0.46
N GLY A 644 -6.99 49.67 0.88
CA GLY A 644 -6.88 48.36 1.50
C GLY A 644 -7.14 48.41 3.00
N LYS A 645 -7.83 47.38 3.51
CA LYS A 645 -8.02 47.14 4.95
C LYS A 645 -7.05 46.07 5.42
N THR A 646 -6.23 46.36 6.42
CA THR A 646 -5.39 45.35 7.07
C THR A 646 -6.25 44.29 7.74
N ILE A 647 -6.01 43.02 7.40
CA ILE A 647 -6.71 41.87 7.99
C ILE A 647 -5.78 41.01 8.85
N ILE A 648 -4.47 41.04 8.60
CA ILE A 648 -3.44 40.39 9.43
C ILE A 648 -2.27 41.36 9.57
N SER A 649 -1.74 41.53 10.79
CA SER A 649 -0.60 42.39 11.12
C SER A 649 0.55 41.59 11.73
N ASP A 650 1.76 42.17 11.74
CA ASP A 650 2.98 41.53 12.23
C ASP A 650 3.28 40.18 11.56
N ILE A 651 3.18 40.16 10.24
CA ILE A 651 3.48 39.00 9.41
C ILE A 651 4.33 39.41 8.23
N GLN A 652 5.54 38.84 8.11
CA GLN A 652 6.35 39.06 6.90
C GLN A 652 5.90 38.07 5.82
N CYS A 653 4.69 38.31 5.33
CA CYS A 653 3.97 37.41 4.45
C CYS A 653 4.68 37.27 3.10
N SER A 654 4.84 36.03 2.62
CA SER A 654 5.46 35.74 1.32
C SER A 654 4.51 35.08 0.33
N GLY A 655 3.67 34.14 0.78
CA GLY A 655 2.71 33.39 -0.04
C GLY A 655 1.33 33.37 0.60
N LEU A 656 0.31 33.27 -0.25
CA LEU A 656 -1.11 33.24 0.12
C LEU A 656 -1.78 32.04 -0.53
N ALA A 657 -2.69 31.40 0.21
CA ALA A 657 -3.64 30.45 -0.33
C ALA A 657 -4.96 30.58 0.43
N MET A 658 -6.07 30.25 -0.23
CA MET A 658 -7.39 30.25 0.38
C MET A 658 -8.11 28.97 -0.02
N ASP A 659 -8.63 28.26 0.97
CA ASP A 659 -9.38 27.03 0.70
C ASP A 659 -10.85 27.30 0.34
N ASN A 660 -11.57 26.24 0.00
CA ASN A 660 -12.97 26.33 -0.41
C ASN A 660 -13.92 26.81 0.72
N ASN A 661 -13.50 26.78 1.99
CA ASN A 661 -14.27 27.32 3.10
C ASN A 661 -14.05 28.84 3.27
N GLY A 662 -13.02 29.38 2.60
CA GLY A 662 -12.57 30.76 2.74
C GLY A 662 -11.58 30.95 3.88
N ASP A 663 -10.96 29.88 4.39
CA ASP A 663 -9.88 30.00 5.37
C ASP A 663 -8.61 30.47 4.67
N LEU A 664 -7.92 31.45 5.25
CA LEU A 664 -6.74 32.08 4.67
C LEU A 664 -5.46 31.48 5.25
N TYR A 665 -4.57 31.02 4.38
CA TYR A 665 -3.26 30.48 4.71
C TYR A 665 -2.20 31.49 4.30
N VAL A 666 -1.21 31.72 5.16
CA VAL A 666 -0.13 32.67 4.92
C VAL A 666 1.20 32.09 5.39
N SER A 667 2.21 32.09 4.52
CA SER A 667 3.59 31.81 4.92
C SER A 667 4.25 33.06 5.50
N ASP A 668 4.86 32.93 6.69
CA ASP A 668 5.66 33.97 7.30
C ASP A 668 7.15 33.67 7.10
N TRP A 669 7.78 34.50 6.26
CA TRP A 669 9.19 34.40 5.93
C TRP A 669 10.09 34.55 7.16
N ALA A 670 9.75 35.45 8.09
CA ALA A 670 10.59 35.74 9.25
C ALA A 670 10.40 34.71 10.38
N LYS A 671 9.16 34.24 10.57
CA LYS A 671 8.82 33.28 11.63
C LYS A 671 9.04 31.81 11.23
N ASN A 672 9.37 31.53 9.97
CA ASN A 672 9.64 30.17 9.46
C ASN A 672 8.44 29.21 9.66
N GLU A 673 7.24 29.69 9.38
CA GLU A 673 6.01 28.94 9.62
C GLU A 673 4.92 29.32 8.62
N VAL A 674 3.91 28.46 8.50
CA VAL A 674 2.67 28.73 7.78
C VAL A 674 1.53 28.69 8.77
N ARG A 675 0.67 29.71 8.71
CA ARG A 675 -0.50 29.83 9.59
C ARG A 675 -1.80 29.89 8.78
N ARG A 676 -2.87 29.36 9.36
CA ARG A 676 -4.25 29.42 8.86
C ARG A 676 -5.12 30.30 9.76
N TRP A 677 -5.92 31.17 9.17
CA TRP A 677 -6.98 31.94 9.82
C TRP A 677 -8.35 31.57 9.27
N LYS A 678 -9.26 31.22 10.15
CA LYS A 678 -10.68 31.12 9.83
C LYS A 678 -11.34 32.49 9.87
N GLN A 679 -12.51 32.60 9.24
CA GLN A 679 -13.29 33.84 9.25
C GLN A 679 -13.59 34.29 10.70
N GLY A 680 -13.03 35.44 11.10
CA GLY A 680 -13.24 36.05 12.42
C GLY A 680 -12.18 35.71 13.48
N GLU A 681 -11.23 34.82 13.18
CA GLU A 681 -10.10 34.53 14.08
C GLU A 681 -9.14 35.74 14.15
N LYS A 682 -8.69 36.06 15.36
CA LYS A 682 -7.69 37.12 15.59
C LYS A 682 -6.25 36.60 15.49
N GLU A 683 -6.05 35.30 15.77
CA GLU A 683 -4.75 34.64 15.77
C GLU A 683 -4.80 33.41 14.87
N GLY A 684 -3.75 33.21 14.08
CA GLY A 684 -3.66 32.10 13.13
C GLY A 684 -3.12 30.84 13.79
N THR A 685 -3.68 29.70 13.41
CA THR A 685 -3.18 28.37 13.84
C THR A 685 -1.99 27.98 12.98
N ILE A 686 -0.89 27.52 13.58
CA ILE A 686 0.26 26.98 12.83
C ILE A 686 -0.16 25.65 12.18
N VAL A 687 0.07 25.54 10.87
CA VAL A 687 -0.26 24.35 10.06
C VAL A 687 0.97 23.73 9.38
N ALA A 688 2.10 24.44 9.31
CA ALA A 688 3.39 23.90 8.89
C ALA A 688 4.54 24.67 9.58
N GLY A 689 5.62 23.97 9.91
CA GLY A 689 6.76 24.54 10.64
C GLY A 689 6.46 24.82 12.12
N GLY A 690 6.85 26.00 12.62
CA GLY A 690 6.55 26.45 13.98
C GLY A 690 7.53 25.98 15.07
N HIS A 691 8.59 25.27 14.70
CA HIS A 691 9.62 24.75 15.61
C HIS A 691 10.98 25.46 15.44
N GLY A 692 10.94 26.72 15.03
CA GLY A 692 12.12 27.51 14.70
C GLY A 692 12.67 27.21 13.30
N GLN A 693 13.75 27.92 12.97
CA GLN A 693 14.48 27.75 11.72
C GLN A 693 15.28 26.45 11.73
N GLY A 694 15.19 25.65 10.67
CA GLY A 694 16.01 24.45 10.48
C GLY A 694 15.51 23.57 9.35
N ASP A 695 16.13 22.40 9.19
CA ASP A 695 15.88 21.44 8.10
C ASP A 695 15.23 20.13 8.58
N HIS A 696 14.88 20.00 9.87
CA HIS A 696 14.07 18.90 10.36
C HIS A 696 12.67 18.88 9.71
N LEU A 697 11.98 17.73 9.76
CA LEU A 697 10.68 17.54 9.11
C LEU A 697 9.54 18.39 9.73
N ASN A 698 9.74 18.93 10.94
CA ASN A 698 8.83 19.85 11.60
C ASN A 698 9.28 21.32 11.54
N GLN A 699 10.35 21.62 10.80
CA GLN A 699 10.96 22.95 10.67
C GLN A 699 10.94 23.42 9.21
N LEU A 700 11.04 24.74 9.05
CA LEU A 700 11.16 25.42 7.76
C LEU A 700 12.29 26.44 7.85
N TYR A 701 12.78 26.90 6.70
CA TYR A 701 13.72 27.99 6.60
C TYR A 701 13.29 28.99 5.50
N ARG A 702 12.66 30.08 5.97
CA ARG A 702 12.11 31.21 5.20
C ARG A 702 11.19 30.73 4.06
N PRO A 703 10.03 30.14 4.40
CA PRO A 703 9.10 29.62 3.42
C PRO A 703 8.57 30.74 2.52
N THR A 704 8.50 30.47 1.21
CA THR A 704 8.08 31.45 0.19
C THR A 704 6.63 31.31 -0.16
N TYR A 705 6.31 30.24 -0.90
CA TYR A 705 5.03 30.02 -1.53
C TYR A 705 4.31 28.83 -0.87
N ILE A 706 2.99 28.82 -1.00
CA ILE A 706 2.15 27.77 -0.46
C ILE A 706 1.08 27.34 -1.47
N PHE A 707 0.72 26.07 -1.43
CA PHE A 707 -0.44 25.52 -2.11
C PHE A 707 -1.24 24.67 -1.12
N VAL A 708 -2.57 24.74 -1.18
CA VAL A 708 -3.46 23.96 -0.30
C VAL A 708 -4.35 23.10 -1.18
N ASP A 709 -4.30 21.78 -0.99
CA ASP A 709 -5.15 20.84 -1.73
C ASP A 709 -6.54 20.68 -1.10
N GLU A 710 -7.41 19.91 -1.78
CA GLU A 710 -8.79 19.67 -1.31
C GLU A 710 -8.86 18.90 0.02
N ASP A 711 -7.79 18.18 0.38
CA ASP A 711 -7.65 17.45 1.64
C ASP A 711 -7.07 18.33 2.76
N TYR A 712 -6.91 19.63 2.52
CA TYR A 712 -6.31 20.61 3.42
C TYR A 712 -4.83 20.31 3.74
N SER A 713 -4.14 19.56 2.87
CA SER A 713 -2.69 19.44 2.97
C SER A 713 -2.04 20.71 2.46
N VAL A 714 -0.99 21.15 3.15
CA VAL A 714 -0.25 22.36 2.83
C VAL A 714 1.09 22.00 2.23
N TYR A 715 1.31 22.41 0.99
CA TYR A 715 2.60 22.33 0.32
C TYR A 715 3.31 23.65 0.51
N VAL A 716 4.57 23.59 0.90
CA VAL A 716 5.38 24.75 1.25
C VAL A 716 6.70 24.68 0.53
N SER A 717 7.02 25.74 -0.22
CA SER A 717 8.36 25.92 -0.76
C SER A 717 9.29 26.38 0.36
N ASP A 718 10.14 25.45 0.80
CA ASP A 718 11.09 25.64 1.90
C ASP A 718 12.41 26.16 1.33
N HIS A 719 12.40 27.46 1.04
CA HIS A 719 13.30 28.14 0.12
C HIS A 719 14.79 27.91 0.40
N TYR A 720 15.25 28.14 1.64
CA TYR A 720 16.68 27.97 1.98
C TYR A 720 17.06 26.53 2.31
N ASN A 721 16.09 25.63 2.46
CA ASN A 721 16.35 24.19 2.57
C ASN A 721 16.29 23.48 1.21
N HIS A 722 16.11 24.21 0.11
CA HIS A 722 16.15 23.68 -1.25
C HIS A 722 15.19 22.51 -1.47
N ARG A 723 13.99 22.62 -0.91
CA ARG A 723 12.98 21.55 -0.94
C ARG A 723 11.55 22.09 -0.98
N VAL A 724 10.62 21.21 -1.34
CA VAL A 724 9.19 21.40 -1.13
C VAL A 724 8.71 20.37 -0.13
N MET A 725 7.96 20.83 0.86
CA MET A 725 7.44 20.02 1.94
C MET A 725 5.90 19.97 1.89
N LYS A 726 5.31 18.81 2.15
CA LYS A 726 3.86 18.62 2.31
C LYS A 726 3.54 18.31 3.77
N TRP A 727 2.68 19.10 4.40
CA TRP A 727 2.03 18.78 5.67
C TRP A 727 0.62 18.30 5.41
N MET A 728 0.30 17.08 5.85
CA MET A 728 -1.09 16.62 5.89
C MET A 728 -1.84 17.37 6.99
N LYS A 729 -3.16 17.45 6.87
CA LYS A 729 -4.00 18.09 7.88
C LYS A 729 -3.72 17.54 9.28
N ASP A 730 -3.48 18.45 10.22
CA ASP A 730 -3.18 18.17 11.65
C ASP A 730 -1.88 17.39 11.91
N ALA A 731 -1.04 17.16 10.89
CA ALA A 731 0.25 16.50 11.04
C ALA A 731 1.23 17.33 11.88
N LYS A 732 2.07 16.64 12.67
CA LYS A 732 3.14 17.29 13.48
C LYS A 732 4.41 17.54 12.68
N GLU A 733 4.64 16.76 11.65
CA GLU A 733 5.80 16.82 10.76
C GLU A 733 5.33 16.72 9.31
N GLY A 734 6.10 17.29 8.40
CA GLY A 734 5.85 17.21 6.96
C GLY A 734 6.66 16.10 6.31
N ILE A 735 6.43 15.90 5.02
CA ILE A 735 7.21 15.01 4.16
C ILE A 735 7.84 15.82 3.03
N VAL A 736 9.06 15.47 2.64
CA VAL A 736 9.71 16.05 1.47
C VAL A 736 9.05 15.48 0.22
N VAL A 737 8.52 16.34 -0.64
CA VAL A 737 7.88 15.94 -1.91
C VAL A 737 8.67 16.38 -3.15
N ALA A 738 9.62 17.29 -3.01
CA ALA A 738 10.60 17.63 -4.04
C ALA A 738 11.91 18.16 -3.42
N GLY A 739 13.05 17.84 -4.03
CA GLY A 739 14.38 18.29 -3.58
C GLY A 739 14.85 17.69 -2.24
N GLY A 740 15.61 18.46 -1.47
CA GLY A 740 15.96 18.15 -0.06
C GLY A 740 17.25 17.37 0.20
N LYS A 741 18.12 17.18 -0.79
CA LYS A 741 19.49 16.64 -0.59
C LYS A 741 20.59 17.71 -0.78
N GLY A 742 20.20 18.98 -0.73
CA GLY A 742 21.10 20.12 -0.88
C GLY A 742 20.81 20.95 -2.14
N ARG A 743 21.54 22.04 -2.27
CA ARG A 743 21.46 22.94 -3.42
C ARG A 743 22.23 22.35 -4.60
N ASP A 744 21.52 22.04 -5.68
CA ASP A 744 22.12 21.48 -6.90
C ASP A 744 21.20 21.71 -8.12
N SER A 745 21.74 21.54 -9.33
CA SER A 745 21.02 21.64 -10.60
C SER A 745 20.65 20.28 -11.22
N SER A 746 21.02 19.15 -10.59
CA SER A 746 20.54 17.84 -11.04
C SER A 746 19.01 17.74 -11.03
N LEU A 747 18.46 16.83 -11.83
CA LEU A 747 17.01 16.68 -11.99
C LEU A 747 16.27 16.41 -10.67
N THR A 748 16.94 15.78 -9.69
CA THR A 748 16.31 15.43 -8.41
C THR A 748 16.40 16.53 -7.35
N GLN A 749 17.13 17.62 -7.62
CA GLN A 749 17.41 18.68 -6.66
C GLN A 749 16.83 20.03 -7.11
N LEU A 750 16.71 20.93 -6.14
CA LEU A 750 16.21 22.28 -6.31
C LEU A 750 17.25 23.28 -5.83
N SER A 751 17.12 24.53 -6.28
CA SER A 751 17.97 25.63 -5.90
C SER A 751 17.09 26.85 -5.64
N TYR A 752 16.76 27.05 -4.34
CA TYR A 752 15.98 28.17 -3.84
C TYR A 752 14.55 28.19 -4.41
N PRO A 753 13.77 27.10 -4.28
CA PRO A 753 12.45 27.01 -4.90
C PRO A 753 11.52 28.12 -4.41
N TYR A 754 10.62 28.55 -5.30
CA TYR A 754 9.67 29.63 -5.02
C TYR A 754 8.24 29.14 -5.24
N GLY A 755 7.64 29.33 -6.41
CA GLY A 755 6.27 28.94 -6.70
C GLY A 755 6.08 27.42 -6.65
N VAL A 756 4.97 26.98 -6.05
CA VAL A 756 4.54 25.58 -6.05
C VAL A 756 3.05 25.51 -6.40
N ILE A 757 2.70 24.60 -7.30
CA ILE A 757 1.32 24.21 -7.59
C ILE A 757 1.22 22.69 -7.69
N VAL A 758 0.06 22.15 -7.37
CA VAL A 758 -0.20 20.71 -7.43
C VAL A 758 -1.41 20.48 -8.31
N ASP A 759 -1.31 19.54 -9.24
CA ASP A 759 -2.46 19.14 -10.06
C ASP A 759 -3.38 18.18 -9.29
N TYR A 760 -4.50 17.78 -9.90
CA TYR A 760 -5.43 16.84 -9.27
C TYR A 760 -4.93 15.40 -9.23
N LEU A 761 -3.84 15.07 -9.95
CA LEU A 761 -3.16 13.79 -9.83
C LEU A 761 -2.25 13.74 -8.60
N GLY A 762 -1.93 14.89 -8.01
CA GLY A 762 -0.96 15.03 -6.93
C GLY A 762 0.46 15.34 -7.42
N ASN A 763 0.67 15.60 -8.72
CA ASN A 763 1.98 15.96 -9.25
C ASN A 763 2.33 17.38 -8.80
N VAL A 764 3.56 17.55 -8.34
CA VAL A 764 4.07 18.80 -7.78
C VAL A 764 4.88 19.52 -8.84
N TYR A 765 4.48 20.75 -9.16
CA TYR A 765 5.18 21.64 -10.09
C TYR A 765 5.86 22.75 -9.30
N VAL A 766 7.14 22.96 -9.56
CA VAL A 766 8.00 23.84 -8.76
C VAL A 766 8.73 24.82 -9.67
N ALA A 767 8.65 26.11 -9.35
CA ALA A 767 9.52 27.13 -9.92
C ALA A 767 10.87 27.06 -9.20
N ASP A 768 11.86 26.50 -9.88
CA ASP A 768 13.21 26.31 -9.38
C ASP A 768 14.03 27.57 -9.68
N TRP A 769 13.76 28.62 -8.89
CA TRP A 769 14.15 30.00 -9.17
C TRP A 769 15.62 30.14 -9.59
N LYS A 770 16.58 29.58 -8.84
CA LYS A 770 18.01 29.79 -9.16
C LYS A 770 18.54 28.85 -10.24
N ASN A 771 17.77 27.85 -10.65
CA ASN A 771 18.09 27.00 -11.79
C ASN A 771 17.31 27.39 -13.05
N HIS A 772 16.54 28.49 -13.00
CA HIS A 772 15.90 29.10 -14.18
C HIS A 772 14.97 28.13 -14.94
N ARG A 773 14.22 27.29 -14.19
CA ARG A 773 13.38 26.22 -14.75
C ARG A 773 12.11 25.99 -13.96
N VAL A 774 11.13 25.33 -14.60
CA VAL A 774 9.97 24.73 -13.94
C VAL A 774 10.14 23.22 -13.97
N MET A 775 9.97 22.58 -12.81
CA MET A 775 10.16 21.15 -12.62
C MET A 775 8.85 20.48 -12.19
N ARG A 776 8.67 19.22 -12.55
CA ARG A 776 7.54 18.36 -12.15
C ARG A 776 8.05 17.15 -11.37
N TRP A 777 7.40 16.82 -10.26
CA TRP A 777 7.54 15.56 -9.52
C TRP A 777 6.21 14.82 -9.50
N CYS A 778 6.23 13.51 -9.80
CA CYS A 778 5.01 12.69 -9.75
C CYS A 778 4.67 12.30 -8.30
N GLU A 779 3.37 12.21 -7.98
CA GLU A 779 2.92 11.80 -6.63
C GLU A 779 3.46 10.40 -6.27
N GLY A 780 4.23 10.29 -5.18
CA GLY A 780 4.69 9.01 -4.67
C GLY A 780 5.82 8.31 -5.46
N SER A 781 6.32 8.92 -6.54
CA SER A 781 7.49 8.42 -7.28
C SER A 781 8.74 9.28 -7.06
N CYS A 782 9.91 8.74 -7.37
CA CYS A 782 11.17 9.50 -7.41
C CYS A 782 11.41 10.17 -8.79
N GLU A 783 10.46 10.07 -9.71
CA GLU A 783 10.59 10.58 -11.06
C GLU A 783 10.33 12.08 -11.12
N CYS A 784 11.21 12.77 -11.82
CA CYS A 784 11.20 14.21 -11.96
C CYS A 784 11.55 14.59 -13.39
N SER A 785 10.95 15.66 -13.88
CA SER A 785 11.16 16.13 -15.25
C SER A 785 11.16 17.65 -15.33
N ILE A 786 11.97 18.19 -16.24
CA ILE A 786 11.92 19.60 -16.61
C ILE A 786 10.65 19.81 -17.43
N VAL A 787 9.81 20.74 -17.01
CA VAL A 787 8.58 21.12 -17.69
C VAL A 787 8.89 22.10 -18.83
N VAL A 788 9.59 23.19 -18.47
CA VAL A 788 10.05 24.27 -19.36
C VAL A 788 11.28 24.95 -18.73
N GLY A 789 12.17 25.52 -19.55
CA GLY A 789 13.40 26.19 -19.12
C GLY A 789 14.55 25.24 -18.73
N GLY A 790 15.58 25.77 -18.08
CA GLY A 790 16.67 24.98 -17.49
C GLY A 790 17.93 24.76 -18.33
N ASP A 791 17.95 25.15 -19.60
CA ASP A 791 19.17 25.08 -20.43
C ASP A 791 20.16 26.20 -20.08
N ARG A 792 19.65 27.43 -19.85
CA ARG A 792 20.39 28.61 -19.38
C ARG A 792 19.44 29.71 -18.91
N GLU A 793 19.96 30.66 -18.13
CA GLU A 793 19.27 31.94 -17.91
C GLU A 793 19.18 32.73 -19.23
N GLY A 794 18.07 33.44 -19.44
CA GLY A 794 17.89 34.28 -20.64
C GLY A 794 16.45 34.73 -20.89
N GLU A 795 16.28 35.52 -21.95
CA GLU A 795 15.04 36.21 -22.31
C GLU A 795 14.26 35.52 -23.45
N GLN A 796 14.78 34.42 -24.00
CA GLN A 796 14.09 33.72 -25.10
C GLN A 796 12.76 33.10 -24.63
N PRO A 797 11.83 32.76 -25.55
CA PRO A 797 10.52 32.18 -25.21
C PRO A 797 10.57 30.87 -24.41
N ASP A 798 11.67 30.14 -24.48
CA ASP A 798 11.93 28.86 -23.80
C ASP A 798 12.84 29.02 -22.57
N GLN A 799 13.23 30.25 -22.24
CA GLN A 799 14.16 30.58 -21.16
C GLN A 799 13.49 31.44 -20.09
N PHE A 800 14.05 31.38 -18.89
CA PHE A 800 13.65 32.20 -17.75
C PHE A 800 14.85 32.91 -17.14
N ASP A 801 14.58 34.00 -16.44
CA ASP A 801 15.45 34.55 -15.42
C ASP A 801 14.68 34.68 -14.10
N GLY A 802 15.02 33.78 -13.17
CA GLY A 802 14.40 33.73 -11.84
C GLY A 802 12.87 33.56 -11.85
N PRO A 803 12.32 32.42 -12.33
CA PRO A 803 10.88 32.20 -12.25
C PRO A 803 10.43 32.11 -10.78
N LYS A 804 9.42 32.90 -10.38
CA LYS A 804 8.97 32.97 -8.98
C LYS A 804 7.58 32.39 -8.74
N SER A 805 6.61 32.57 -9.64
CA SER A 805 5.22 32.15 -9.41
C SER A 805 4.71 31.29 -10.55
N LEU A 806 3.87 30.31 -10.20
CA LEU A 806 3.20 29.44 -11.16
C LEU A 806 1.69 29.53 -10.96
N SER A 807 0.93 29.47 -12.05
CA SER A 807 -0.53 29.30 -12.03
C SER A 807 -0.96 28.49 -13.25
N ILE A 808 -2.05 27.74 -13.13
CA ILE A 808 -2.64 26.98 -14.24
C ILE A 808 -4.08 27.44 -14.47
N ASP A 809 -4.46 27.64 -15.74
CA ASP A 809 -5.84 27.92 -16.13
C ASP A 809 -6.69 26.64 -16.30
N PHE A 810 -8.00 26.80 -16.53
CA PHE A 810 -8.90 25.64 -16.68
C PHE A 810 -8.63 24.84 -17.96
N GLN A 811 -8.00 25.46 -18.97
CA GLN A 811 -7.55 24.80 -20.18
C GLN A 811 -6.21 24.06 -19.98
N GLY A 812 -5.62 24.18 -18.79
CA GLY A 812 -4.36 23.54 -18.41
C GLY A 812 -3.11 24.30 -18.87
N ASN A 813 -3.24 25.53 -19.37
CA ASN A 813 -2.07 26.34 -19.73
C ASN A 813 -1.33 26.80 -18.47
N LEU A 814 0.00 26.78 -18.53
CA LEU A 814 0.88 27.18 -17.45
C LEU A 814 1.26 28.66 -17.60
N TYR A 815 1.09 29.42 -16.53
CA TYR A 815 1.51 30.81 -16.42
C TYR A 815 2.68 30.90 -15.45
N VAL A 816 3.73 31.60 -15.85
CA VAL A 816 4.97 31.75 -15.07
C VAL A 816 5.29 33.23 -14.92
N ALA A 817 5.50 33.66 -13.67
CA ALA A 817 6.09 34.96 -13.39
C ALA A 817 7.61 34.87 -13.53
N ASP A 818 8.10 35.33 -14.66
CA ASP A 818 9.52 35.38 -15.03
C ASP A 818 10.10 36.68 -14.48
N CYS A 819 10.41 36.65 -13.19
CA CYS A 819 10.51 37.83 -12.34
C CYS A 819 11.64 38.75 -12.79
N ASP A 820 12.82 38.20 -13.01
CA ASP A 820 14.01 39.01 -13.26
C ASP A 820 14.07 39.47 -14.73
N ASN A 821 13.29 38.84 -15.62
CA ASN A 821 12.95 39.33 -16.96
C ASN A 821 11.73 40.28 -17.00
N HIS A 822 11.14 40.61 -15.86
CA HIS A 822 10.03 41.58 -15.75
C HIS A 822 8.81 41.27 -16.63
N ARG A 823 8.44 39.99 -16.74
CA ARG A 823 7.35 39.55 -17.62
C ARG A 823 6.56 38.38 -17.05
N ILE A 824 5.37 38.16 -17.61
CA ILE A 824 4.57 36.95 -17.40
C ILE A 824 4.54 36.15 -18.70
N GLN A 825 4.93 34.89 -18.63
CA GLN A 825 4.90 33.96 -19.76
C GLN A 825 3.74 32.97 -19.63
N LYS A 826 3.09 32.65 -20.75
CA LYS A 826 2.07 31.61 -20.88
C LYS A 826 2.59 30.49 -21.78
N PHE A 827 2.47 29.25 -21.31
CA PHE A 827 2.78 28.04 -22.07
C PHE A 827 1.49 27.27 -22.28
N GLU A 828 1.18 26.99 -23.55
CA GLU A 828 0.00 26.22 -23.91
C GLU A 828 0.26 24.73 -23.77
N ILE A 829 -0.77 23.95 -23.48
CA ILE A 829 -0.67 22.49 -23.55
C ILE A 829 -0.33 22.05 -24.98
N ASP A 830 0.56 21.06 -25.09
CA ASP A 830 0.83 20.33 -26.32
C ASP A 830 0.02 19.03 -26.31
N LEU A 831 -1.04 18.99 -27.13
CA LEU A 831 -1.94 17.84 -27.23
C LEU A 831 -1.28 16.61 -27.88
N ASN A 832 -0.12 16.76 -28.50
CA ASN A 832 0.60 15.67 -29.16
C ASN A 832 1.69 15.04 -28.27
N GLU A 833 2.05 15.69 -27.17
CA GLU A 833 3.07 15.22 -26.24
C GLU A 833 2.47 14.89 -24.88
N ILE A 834 2.79 13.69 -24.38
CA ILE A 834 2.41 13.25 -23.04
C ILE A 834 3.63 12.90 -22.20
N TRP A 835 3.55 13.16 -20.90
CA TRP A 835 4.43 12.60 -19.89
C TRP A 835 4.26 11.08 -19.88
N ARG A 836 5.35 10.37 -20.19
CA ARG A 836 5.46 8.94 -19.88
C ARG A 836 5.93 8.87 -18.44
N CYS A 837 5.03 8.52 -17.53
CA CYS A 837 5.39 8.08 -16.19
C CYS A 837 5.58 6.56 -16.29
#